data_AF-A0A922JFP9-F1
#
_entry.id   AF-A0A922JFP9-F1
#
_cell.length_a   1.000
_cell.length_b   1.000
_cell.length_c   1.000
_cell.angle_alpha   90.00
_cell.angle_beta   90.00
_cell.angle_gamma   90.00
#
_symmetry.space_group_name_H-M   'P 1'
#
loop_
_entity.id
_entity.type
_entity.pdbx_description
1 polymer ?
#
loop_
_entity_poly.entity_id
_entity_poly.type
_entity_poly.pdbx_seq_one_letter_code
_entity_poly.pdbx_strand_id
1 'polypeptide(L)'
;MEYSWDIFCGESGCSDSVGRPCSSNFQFLSHSSSCVNHIFIICLDVLLLVILLLNMLQKSPLKTVRIPARFEGFPNLHIVSSIVNGCLGFGYLCLGIWILEEKLRKTKTALPLSWWILIMVHGITWLLVSLTVSLRGYKFPRGPLRLLSILAFLFAGIVCSLSLSGAILNKEVSIKVALDILSFPGAILLLFCTFKGYEYEASDESINESTLYMPLNGEADGTSKSDSVGSVTPFAKAGLFSRISFWWLNPLMKRGREKTLEDEDIPNLRKADRSESCYLVFLEQLNKQKQKEPSSQPSVLKIIIVCHWKEILMSGLFALLKIVTLSMGPLLLNAFILVAEGKASFKYEGYVLAITLFLSKCVESISQRQWYFRSRLIGLKVRSLLTASIYKKQLRLSNSARLVHSGGEIMNYVTVDAYRIGEFPFWFHQTWTTSLQLCIALVILLRAVGLATIAALVVIILTVLCNAPLAKWQHQFQSKLMVAQDERLKASTEALVNMKVLKLYAWENHFKKVIENLRKEEYKWLSAVQMRRAYNGFLFWTSPVLVSAATFGACYFLKVPLHANNVFTFVATLRLVQDPIRAIPDVIGVVIQAKVAFSRILKFLEAPELQSANVRTKTNVETVNHTILINSANFSWEENLQKATLRNINLEIRPGEKVAICGEVGSGKSTLLAAILGEVPNIQGTIQVYGKIAYVSQMAWIQTGTIQENILFGSDMDSQRYKETLERCSLVKDLELLPYGDLTEIGERGVNLSGGQKQRIQLARALYQNADIYLLDDPFSAVDAETASSLFNEYVMEALSRKTVLLVTHQVDFLPAFHSVLLMSDGEVLQAAPYHHLLASSQEFQELVNAHKETAGSDRLADVPAAQGRGTIARDIRKTYIEKENKGSKGDQLIKQEEREIGDAGFKPYVQYLNQNKGFLYFSVASLSHLLFVISQISQNSWMAANVENPNVSTLQLIMGN
;
A
#
# COMPACT_ATOMS: atom_id res chain seq x y z
N MET A 1 -27.86 -53.61 2.15
CA MET A 1 -27.73 -52.66 1.04
C MET A 1 -29.03 -51.89 0.82
N GLU A 2 -30.20 -52.53 0.87
CA GLU A 2 -31.51 -51.87 0.74
C GLU A 2 -31.73 -50.71 1.71
N TYR A 3 -31.42 -50.87 3.01
CA TYR A 3 -31.56 -49.79 3.98
C TYR A 3 -30.67 -48.57 3.66
N SER A 4 -29.43 -48.77 3.21
CA SER A 4 -28.53 -47.69 2.78
C SER A 4 -29.00 -47.02 1.48
N TRP A 5 -29.70 -47.78 0.64
CA TRP A 5 -30.29 -47.31 -0.61
C TRP A 5 -31.50 -46.41 -0.34
N ASP A 6 -32.41 -46.83 0.53
CA ASP A 6 -33.58 -46.02 0.93
C ASP A 6 -33.18 -44.72 1.63
N ILE A 7 -32.10 -44.74 2.42
CA ILE A 7 -31.50 -43.54 3.04
C ILE A 7 -30.94 -42.57 1.99
N PHE A 8 -30.30 -43.08 0.94
CA PHE A 8 -29.71 -42.21 -0.05
C PHE A 8 -30.76 -41.68 -1.04
N CYS A 9 -31.70 -42.53 -1.42
CA CYS A 9 -32.62 -42.38 -2.55
C CYS A 9 -34.04 -41.94 -2.16
N GLY A 10 -34.45 -42.17 -0.91
CA GLY A 10 -35.85 -42.19 -0.50
C GLY A 10 -36.52 -43.51 -0.90
N GLU A 11 -37.66 -43.84 -0.29
CA GLU A 11 -38.46 -45.01 -0.68
C GLU A 11 -38.70 -44.97 -2.19
N SER A 12 -38.24 -46.02 -2.90
CA SER A 12 -38.53 -46.20 -4.30
C SER A 12 -40.05 -46.09 -4.52
N GLY A 13 -40.48 -45.29 -5.49
CA GLY A 13 -41.86 -45.28 -5.99
C GLY A 13 -42.22 -46.59 -6.68
N CYS A 14 -42.25 -47.68 -5.92
CA CYS A 14 -42.64 -49.02 -6.33
C CYS A 14 -43.52 -49.60 -5.23
N SER A 15 -44.70 -49.01 -5.04
CA SER A 15 -45.83 -49.66 -4.41
C SER A 15 -46.98 -49.76 -5.40
N ASP A 16 -46.79 -50.56 -6.46
CA ASP A 16 -47.95 -51.20 -7.06
C ASP A 16 -48.37 -52.35 -6.14
N SER A 17 -49.67 -52.41 -5.87
CA SER A 17 -50.37 -53.22 -4.87
C SER A 17 -50.30 -54.76 -5.06
N VAL A 18 -49.36 -55.26 -5.85
CA VAL A 18 -49.22 -56.68 -6.17
C VAL A 18 -47.75 -57.06 -6.12
N GLY A 19 -47.33 -57.65 -5.00
CA GLY A 19 -45.94 -58.04 -4.73
C GLY A 19 -45.31 -58.94 -5.81
N ARG A 20 -44.66 -58.33 -6.80
CA ARG A 20 -43.70 -58.97 -7.70
C ARG A 20 -42.32 -58.33 -7.52
N PRO A 21 -41.23 -59.10 -7.52
CA PRO A 21 -39.89 -58.54 -7.44
C PRO A 21 -39.55 -57.76 -8.71
N CYS A 22 -38.86 -56.63 -8.54
CA CYS A 22 -38.48 -55.70 -9.62
C CYS A 22 -37.75 -56.43 -10.76
N SER A 23 -38.33 -56.41 -11.96
CA SER A 23 -37.63 -56.81 -13.18
C SER A 23 -36.47 -55.86 -13.46
N SER A 24 -35.30 -56.42 -13.74
CA SER A 24 -34.08 -55.75 -14.17
C SER A 24 -34.21 -55.14 -15.58
N ASN A 25 -35.06 -54.12 -15.74
CA ASN A 25 -35.14 -53.36 -16.98
C ASN A 25 -34.29 -52.07 -16.87
N PHE A 26 -33.51 -51.81 -17.93
CA PHE A 26 -32.69 -50.61 -18.13
C PHE A 26 -33.46 -49.26 -18.08
N GLN A 27 -34.77 -49.29 -17.84
CA GLN A 27 -35.67 -48.14 -17.72
C GLN A 27 -35.36 -47.25 -16.49
N PHE A 28 -34.59 -47.74 -15.52
CA PHE A 28 -34.17 -46.96 -14.34
C PHE A 28 -33.06 -45.93 -14.65
N LEU A 29 -32.35 -46.08 -15.78
CA LEU A 29 -31.34 -45.13 -16.27
C LEU A 29 -31.97 -43.93 -17.01
N SER A 30 -33.18 -44.08 -17.57
CA SER A 30 -33.83 -43.01 -18.36
C SER A 30 -34.58 -41.96 -17.53
N HIS A 31 -34.84 -42.20 -16.24
CA HIS A 31 -35.41 -41.20 -15.35
C HIS A 31 -34.32 -40.30 -14.75
N SER A 32 -34.35 -39.00 -15.07
CA SER A 32 -33.37 -38.00 -14.61
C SER A 32 -33.33 -37.81 -13.08
N SER A 33 -34.39 -38.20 -12.37
CA SER A 33 -34.53 -38.16 -10.91
C SER A 33 -34.23 -39.49 -10.21
N SER A 34 -33.82 -40.52 -10.97
CA SER A 34 -33.44 -41.82 -10.44
C SER A 34 -32.23 -41.70 -9.52
N CYS A 35 -32.28 -42.38 -8.38
CA CYS A 35 -31.19 -42.34 -7.43
C CYS A 35 -29.89 -42.97 -7.95
N VAL A 36 -29.98 -43.96 -8.85
CA VAL A 36 -28.81 -44.53 -9.53
C VAL A 36 -28.06 -43.44 -10.30
N ASN A 37 -28.81 -42.55 -10.97
CA ASN A 37 -28.23 -41.41 -11.67
C ASN A 37 -27.62 -40.39 -10.70
N HIS A 38 -28.22 -40.15 -9.53
CA HIS A 38 -27.62 -39.29 -8.50
C HIS A 38 -26.29 -39.84 -7.95
N ILE A 39 -26.19 -41.15 -7.69
CA ILE A 39 -24.95 -41.79 -7.24
C ILE A 39 -23.88 -41.69 -8.33
N PHE A 40 -24.26 -41.97 -9.58
CA PHE A 40 -23.37 -41.88 -10.73
C PHE A 40 -22.77 -40.48 -10.92
N ILE A 41 -23.59 -39.42 -10.76
CA ILE A 41 -23.14 -38.03 -10.86
C ILE A 41 -22.19 -37.68 -9.70
N ILE A 42 -22.46 -38.12 -8.48
CA ILE A 42 -21.56 -37.90 -7.32
C ILE A 42 -20.21 -38.59 -7.52
N CYS A 43 -20.19 -39.83 -8.01
CA CYS A 43 -18.94 -40.53 -8.31
C CYS A 43 -18.09 -39.78 -9.35
N LEU A 44 -18.73 -39.21 -10.38
CA LEU A 44 -18.06 -38.42 -11.41
C LEU A 44 -17.54 -37.07 -10.87
N ASP A 45 -18.31 -36.41 -10.01
CA ASP A 45 -17.88 -35.19 -9.31
C ASP A 45 -16.67 -35.45 -8.39
N VAL A 46 -16.69 -36.56 -7.63
CA VAL A 46 -15.57 -36.98 -6.79
C VAL A 46 -14.34 -37.30 -7.64
N LEU A 47 -14.50 -37.97 -8.79
CA LEU A 47 -13.40 -38.24 -9.71
C LEU A 47 -12.76 -36.96 -10.24
N LEU A 48 -13.57 -35.98 -10.66
CA LEU A 48 -13.13 -34.64 -11.07
C LEU A 48 -12.35 -33.94 -9.94
N LEU A 49 -12.83 -34.00 -8.71
CA LEU A 49 -12.15 -33.44 -7.53
C LEU A 49 -10.83 -34.13 -7.21
N VAL A 50 -10.76 -35.46 -7.31
CA VAL A 50 -9.54 -36.24 -7.07
C VAL A 50 -8.48 -35.92 -8.12
N ILE A 51 -8.86 -35.85 -9.40
CA ILE A 51 -7.95 -35.46 -10.48
C ILE A 51 -7.44 -34.03 -10.26
N LEU A 52 -8.32 -33.12 -9.84
CA LEU A 52 -7.95 -31.75 -9.49
C LEU A 52 -6.97 -31.71 -8.31
N LEU A 53 -7.20 -32.47 -7.24
CA LEU A 53 -6.31 -32.61 -6.08
C LEU A 53 -4.93 -33.18 -6.48
N LEU A 54 -4.89 -34.23 -7.28
CA LEU A 54 -3.65 -34.83 -7.79
C LEU A 54 -2.86 -33.82 -8.62
N ASN A 55 -3.55 -33.02 -9.45
CA ASN A 55 -2.93 -31.94 -10.22
C ASN A 55 -2.38 -30.81 -9.33
N MET A 56 -3.04 -30.50 -8.20
CA MET A 56 -2.53 -29.52 -7.23
C MET A 56 -1.27 -29.99 -6.50
N LEU A 57 -1.10 -31.30 -6.34
CA LEU A 57 0.02 -31.93 -5.66
C LEU A 57 1.24 -32.14 -6.57
N GLN A 58 1.04 -32.28 -7.88
CA GLN A 58 2.14 -32.42 -8.83
C GLN A 58 2.96 -31.12 -8.93
N LYS A 59 4.25 -31.19 -8.58
CA LYS A 59 5.23 -30.13 -8.87
C LYS A 59 5.48 -30.09 -10.38
N SER A 60 5.29 -28.93 -11.01
CA SER A 60 5.74 -28.76 -12.40
C SER A 60 7.27 -28.70 -12.45
N PRO A 61 7.93 -29.48 -13.33
CA PRO A 61 9.35 -29.30 -13.62
C PRO A 61 9.52 -27.98 -14.38
N LEU A 62 10.25 -27.06 -13.78
CA LEU A 62 10.48 -25.72 -14.33
C LEU A 62 11.56 -25.81 -15.42
N LYS A 63 11.19 -25.87 -16.70
CA LYS A 63 12.10 -25.41 -17.75
C LYS A 63 12.17 -23.89 -17.67
N THR A 64 13.38 -23.36 -17.62
CA THR A 64 13.72 -21.94 -17.62
C THR A 64 13.15 -21.26 -18.86
N VAL A 65 12.04 -20.53 -18.70
CA VAL A 65 11.47 -19.69 -19.75
C VAL A 65 11.89 -18.25 -19.48
N ARG A 66 12.78 -17.72 -20.33
CA ARG A 66 12.98 -16.27 -20.50
C ARG A 66 11.64 -15.66 -20.92
N ILE A 67 11.27 -14.55 -20.28
CA ILE A 67 10.04 -13.80 -20.60
C ILE A 67 10.41 -12.78 -21.68
N PRO A 68 9.76 -12.77 -22.87
CA PRO A 68 9.67 -11.56 -23.67
C PRO A 68 8.50 -10.70 -23.16
N ALA A 69 8.74 -9.40 -23.08
CA ALA A 69 7.75 -8.39 -22.78
C ALA A 69 6.83 -8.17 -24.00
N ARG A 70 5.74 -8.92 -24.09
CA ARG A 70 4.52 -8.54 -24.83
C ARG A 70 3.31 -9.10 -24.09
N PHE A 71 2.65 -8.27 -23.28
CA PHE A 71 1.31 -8.56 -22.77
C PHE A 71 0.29 -8.19 -23.86
N GLU A 72 0.27 -8.99 -24.93
CA GLU A 72 -0.87 -9.04 -25.84
C GLU A 72 -2.02 -9.82 -25.18
N GLY A 73 -3.24 -9.39 -25.49
CA GLY A 73 -4.45 -9.79 -24.78
C GLY A 73 -4.64 -11.31 -24.74
N PHE A 74 -4.77 -11.85 -23.53
CA PHE A 74 -5.40 -13.16 -23.38
C PHE A 74 -6.81 -13.10 -23.96
N PRO A 75 -7.28 -14.15 -24.66
CA PRO A 75 -8.58 -14.09 -25.30
C PRO A 75 -9.65 -13.99 -24.21
N ASN A 76 -10.55 -13.01 -24.35
CA ASN A 76 -11.72 -12.77 -23.50
C ASN A 76 -12.48 -14.08 -23.16
N LEU A 77 -12.38 -15.09 -24.04
CA LEU A 77 -12.95 -16.43 -23.90
C LEU A 77 -12.60 -17.15 -22.58
N HIS A 78 -11.36 -17.10 -22.08
CA HIS A 78 -10.99 -17.79 -20.83
C HIS A 78 -11.64 -17.17 -19.59
N ILE A 79 -11.72 -15.84 -19.58
CA ILE A 79 -12.35 -15.07 -18.51
C ILE A 79 -13.85 -15.32 -18.54
N VAL A 80 -14.46 -15.23 -19.72
CA VAL A 80 -15.88 -15.54 -19.92
C VAL A 80 -16.17 -16.97 -19.46
N SER A 81 -15.33 -17.94 -19.82
CA SER A 81 -15.45 -19.33 -19.35
C SER A 81 -15.37 -19.44 -17.83
N SER A 82 -14.41 -18.77 -17.17
CA SER A 82 -14.31 -18.82 -15.70
C SER A 82 -15.51 -18.14 -15.02
N ILE A 83 -15.98 -17.00 -15.53
CA ILE A 83 -17.16 -16.31 -14.98
C ILE A 83 -18.40 -17.19 -15.13
N VAL A 84 -18.67 -17.71 -16.34
CA VAL A 84 -19.84 -18.55 -16.61
C VAL A 84 -19.85 -19.80 -15.73
N ASN A 85 -18.73 -20.52 -15.65
CA ASN A 85 -18.65 -21.73 -14.82
C ASN A 85 -18.63 -21.45 -13.32
N GLY A 86 -18.11 -20.28 -12.91
CA GLY A 86 -18.20 -19.82 -11.52
C GLY A 86 -19.64 -19.46 -11.12
N CYS A 87 -20.37 -18.77 -11.98
CA CYS A 87 -21.80 -18.47 -11.81
C CYS A 87 -22.65 -19.75 -11.78
N LEU A 88 -22.33 -20.74 -12.63
CA LEU A 88 -22.97 -22.06 -12.61
C LEU A 88 -22.75 -22.77 -11.28
N GLY A 89 -21.50 -22.89 -10.82
CA GLY A 89 -21.19 -23.51 -9.52
C GLY A 89 -21.88 -22.80 -8.35
N PHE A 90 -21.97 -21.47 -8.40
CA PHE A 90 -22.73 -20.69 -7.42
C PHE A 90 -24.24 -20.94 -7.49
N GLY A 91 -24.82 -21.00 -8.70
CA GLY A 91 -26.23 -21.32 -8.91
C GLY A 91 -26.61 -22.66 -8.30
N TYR A 92 -25.77 -23.68 -8.48
CA TYR A 92 -25.94 -24.98 -7.83
C TYR A 92 -25.81 -24.90 -6.31
N LEU A 93 -24.81 -24.20 -5.76
CA LEU A 93 -24.69 -24.03 -4.30
C LEU A 93 -25.93 -23.38 -3.68
N CYS A 94 -26.44 -22.31 -4.29
CA CYS A 94 -27.67 -21.63 -3.84
C CYS A 94 -28.88 -22.56 -3.93
N LEU A 95 -29.01 -23.33 -5.02
CA LEU A 95 -30.08 -24.30 -5.19
C LEU A 95 -30.01 -25.44 -4.16
N GLY A 96 -28.81 -25.94 -3.86
CA GLY A 96 -28.59 -26.98 -2.85
C GLY A 96 -28.96 -26.51 -1.44
N ILE A 97 -28.57 -25.28 -1.08
CA ILE A 97 -28.98 -24.64 0.18
C ILE A 97 -30.51 -24.46 0.20
N TRP A 98 -31.10 -23.98 -0.89
CA TRP A 98 -32.55 -23.80 -1.00
C TRP A 98 -33.32 -25.12 -0.83
N ILE A 99 -32.88 -26.21 -1.46
CA ILE A 99 -33.54 -27.52 -1.37
C ILE A 99 -33.40 -28.12 0.03
N LEU A 100 -32.21 -28.02 0.64
CA LEU A 100 -32.00 -28.45 2.02
C LEU A 100 -32.95 -27.71 2.97
N GLU A 101 -33.05 -26.39 2.80
CA GLU A 101 -33.89 -25.52 3.61
C GLU A 101 -35.39 -25.76 3.39
N GLU A 102 -35.82 -25.94 2.13
CA GLU A 102 -37.22 -26.26 1.81
C GLU A 102 -37.65 -27.63 2.35
N LYS A 103 -36.75 -28.62 2.34
CA LYS A 103 -37.01 -29.94 2.92
C LYS A 103 -37.07 -29.93 4.44
N LEU A 104 -36.12 -29.25 5.09
CA LEU A 104 -36.14 -29.02 6.54
C LEU A 104 -37.46 -28.37 6.96
N ARG A 105 -37.98 -27.42 6.16
CA ARG A 105 -39.28 -26.78 6.38
C ARG A 105 -40.48 -27.73 6.27
N LYS A 106 -40.56 -28.52 5.18
CA LYS A 106 -41.76 -29.34 4.88
C LYS A 106 -41.80 -30.65 5.67
N THR A 107 -40.64 -31.29 5.87
CA THR A 107 -40.57 -32.69 6.34
C THR A 107 -39.82 -32.85 7.66
N LYS A 108 -39.23 -31.78 8.21
CA LYS A 108 -38.39 -31.78 9.43
C LYS A 108 -37.23 -32.80 9.41
N THR A 109 -36.88 -33.31 8.24
CA THR A 109 -35.78 -34.27 8.02
C THR A 109 -34.89 -33.75 6.88
N ALA A 110 -33.62 -34.17 6.84
CA ALA A 110 -32.71 -33.83 5.75
C ALA A 110 -32.74 -34.87 4.59
N LEU A 111 -33.66 -35.83 4.62
CA LEU A 111 -33.76 -36.92 3.64
C LEU A 111 -34.66 -36.62 2.42
N PRO A 112 -34.47 -37.33 1.30
CA PRO A 112 -33.28 -38.09 0.92
C PRO A 112 -32.05 -37.20 0.69
N LEU A 113 -30.89 -37.70 1.13
CA LEU A 113 -29.60 -37.03 1.05
C LEU A 113 -29.19 -36.72 -0.40
N SER A 114 -29.54 -37.60 -1.35
CA SER A 114 -29.13 -37.47 -2.75
C SER A 114 -29.57 -36.17 -3.39
N TRP A 115 -30.58 -35.48 -2.88
CA TRP A 115 -31.16 -34.32 -3.55
C TRP A 115 -30.34 -33.05 -3.32
N TRP A 116 -30.00 -32.73 -2.07
CA TRP A 116 -29.26 -31.51 -1.76
C TRP A 116 -27.74 -31.74 -1.75
N ILE A 117 -27.26 -32.90 -1.25
CA ILE A 117 -25.82 -33.21 -1.23
C ILE A 117 -25.26 -33.25 -2.65
N LEU A 118 -25.95 -33.91 -3.58
CA LEU A 118 -25.57 -33.95 -4.99
C LEU A 118 -25.35 -32.54 -5.53
N ILE A 119 -26.36 -31.67 -5.37
CA ILE A 119 -26.35 -30.33 -5.94
C ILE A 119 -25.26 -29.47 -5.26
N MET A 120 -25.02 -29.65 -3.96
CA MET A 120 -23.93 -28.96 -3.26
C MET A 120 -22.55 -29.43 -3.73
N VAL A 121 -22.33 -30.74 -3.83
CA VAL A 121 -21.06 -31.32 -4.32
C VAL A 121 -20.81 -30.87 -5.76
N HIS A 122 -21.84 -30.92 -6.61
CA HIS A 122 -21.79 -30.45 -8.00
C HIS A 122 -21.49 -28.94 -8.10
N GLY A 123 -22.08 -28.13 -7.22
CA GLY A 123 -21.75 -26.70 -7.15
C GLY A 123 -20.30 -26.45 -6.75
N ILE A 124 -19.77 -27.21 -5.80
CA ILE A 124 -18.36 -27.15 -5.37
C ILE A 124 -17.42 -27.57 -6.51
N THR A 125 -17.75 -28.63 -7.26
CA THR A 125 -16.91 -29.13 -8.37
C THR A 125 -16.79 -28.10 -9.48
N TRP A 126 -17.90 -27.53 -9.95
CA TRP A 126 -17.88 -26.49 -10.99
C TRP A 126 -17.19 -25.20 -10.53
N LEU A 127 -17.35 -24.82 -9.26
CA LEU A 127 -16.66 -23.66 -8.69
C LEU A 127 -15.14 -23.89 -8.62
N LEU A 128 -14.70 -25.10 -8.25
CA LEU A 128 -13.28 -25.47 -8.24
C LEU A 128 -12.70 -25.62 -9.65
N VAL A 129 -13.44 -26.20 -10.60
CA VAL A 129 -13.04 -26.28 -12.02
C VAL A 129 -12.90 -24.86 -12.60
N SER A 130 -13.85 -23.96 -12.35
CA SER A 130 -13.74 -22.55 -12.73
C SER A 130 -12.51 -21.89 -12.09
N LEU A 131 -12.27 -22.14 -10.80
CA LEU A 131 -11.10 -21.61 -10.08
C LEU A 131 -9.79 -22.09 -10.72
N THR A 132 -9.69 -23.36 -11.15
CA THR A 132 -8.49 -23.88 -11.83
C THR A 132 -8.22 -23.18 -13.16
N VAL A 133 -9.27 -22.88 -13.93
CA VAL A 133 -9.17 -22.16 -15.21
C VAL A 133 -8.82 -20.69 -14.99
N SER A 134 -9.35 -20.07 -13.93
CA SER A 134 -9.01 -18.70 -13.52
C SER A 134 -7.56 -18.57 -13.03
N LEU A 135 -7.02 -19.61 -12.40
CA LEU A 135 -5.75 -19.55 -11.67
C LEU A 135 -4.47 -19.64 -12.54
N ARG A 136 -4.48 -20.12 -13.79
CA ARG A 136 -3.45 -19.78 -14.85
C ARG A 136 -3.43 -20.66 -16.10
N GLY A 137 -3.06 -20.02 -17.22
CA GLY A 137 -2.45 -20.61 -18.42
C GLY A 137 -0.91 -20.80 -18.39
N TYR A 138 -0.28 -21.12 -17.26
CA TYR A 138 1.20 -21.32 -17.18
C TYR A 138 1.69 -22.30 -16.09
N LYS A 139 0.82 -23.04 -15.38
CA LYS A 139 1.24 -23.78 -14.17
C LYS A 139 0.85 -25.26 -14.09
N PHE A 140 -0.15 -25.69 -14.84
CA PHE A 140 -0.48 -27.10 -14.94
C PHE A 140 0.10 -27.68 -16.24
N PRO A 141 0.60 -28.93 -16.23
CA PRO A 141 0.99 -29.61 -17.47
C PRO A 141 -0.22 -29.68 -18.41
N ARG A 142 0.00 -29.48 -19.72
CA ARG A 142 -1.07 -29.42 -20.74
C ARG A 142 -1.95 -30.67 -20.75
N GLY A 143 -1.36 -31.85 -20.51
CA GLY A 143 -2.04 -33.15 -20.50
C GLY A 143 -3.18 -33.25 -19.48
N PRO A 144 -2.92 -33.16 -18.16
CA PRO A 144 -3.95 -33.28 -17.13
C PRO A 144 -5.03 -32.21 -17.19
N LEU A 145 -4.72 -30.99 -17.64
CA LEU A 145 -5.72 -29.93 -17.79
C LEU A 145 -6.66 -30.23 -18.98
N ARG A 146 -6.12 -30.69 -20.11
CA ARG A 146 -6.93 -31.17 -21.24
C ARG A 146 -7.79 -32.35 -20.82
N LEU A 147 -7.22 -33.29 -20.07
CA LEU A 147 -7.95 -34.43 -19.52
C LEU A 147 -9.10 -33.97 -18.61
N LEU A 148 -8.86 -33.01 -17.71
CA LEU A 148 -9.88 -32.42 -16.84
C LEU A 148 -11.00 -31.74 -17.63
N SER A 149 -10.66 -30.97 -18.66
CA SER A 149 -11.65 -30.28 -19.51
C SER A 149 -12.42 -31.24 -20.43
N ILE A 150 -11.79 -32.29 -20.94
CA ILE A 150 -12.46 -33.36 -21.69
C ILE A 150 -13.44 -34.11 -20.76
N LEU A 151 -13.00 -34.48 -19.56
CA LEU A 151 -13.86 -35.13 -18.57
C LEU A 151 -15.03 -34.24 -18.15
N ALA A 152 -14.80 -32.95 -17.90
CA ALA A 152 -15.87 -31.99 -17.58
C ALA A 152 -16.85 -31.81 -18.76
N PHE A 153 -16.37 -31.82 -20.01
CA PHE A 153 -17.21 -31.75 -21.21
C PHE A 153 -18.07 -33.00 -21.38
N LEU A 154 -17.48 -34.20 -21.28
CA LEU A 154 -18.21 -35.46 -21.35
C LEU A 154 -19.25 -35.55 -20.23
N PHE A 155 -18.87 -35.13 -19.02
CA PHE A 155 -19.75 -35.13 -17.86
C PHE A 155 -20.94 -34.19 -18.03
N ALA A 156 -20.70 -32.93 -18.41
CA ALA A 156 -21.76 -31.97 -18.67
C ALA A 156 -22.69 -32.42 -19.82
N GLY A 157 -22.15 -33.09 -20.83
CA GLY A 157 -22.92 -33.67 -21.93
C GLY A 157 -23.86 -34.79 -21.48
N ILE A 158 -23.38 -35.68 -20.61
CA ILE A 158 -24.19 -36.77 -20.03
C ILE A 158 -25.30 -36.19 -19.15
N VAL A 159 -24.97 -35.25 -18.27
CA VAL A 159 -25.94 -34.60 -17.37
C VAL A 159 -26.98 -33.81 -18.16
N CYS A 160 -26.58 -33.05 -19.17
CA CYS A 160 -27.49 -32.33 -20.06
C CYS A 160 -28.43 -33.29 -20.81
N SER A 161 -27.91 -34.39 -21.35
CA SER A 161 -28.72 -35.38 -22.10
C SER A 161 -29.74 -36.08 -21.21
N LEU A 162 -29.34 -36.46 -19.98
CA LEU A 162 -30.25 -37.07 -19.00
C LEU A 162 -31.34 -36.07 -18.55
N SER A 163 -30.97 -34.82 -18.29
CA SER A 163 -31.91 -33.78 -17.86
C SER A 163 -32.85 -33.33 -18.97
N LEU A 164 -32.40 -33.30 -20.23
CA LEU A 164 -33.22 -33.02 -21.40
C LEU A 164 -34.21 -34.15 -21.68
N SER A 165 -33.75 -35.41 -21.62
CA SER A 165 -34.61 -36.59 -21.73
C SER A 165 -35.68 -36.59 -20.64
N GLY A 166 -35.31 -36.29 -19.39
CA GLY A 166 -36.25 -36.18 -18.28
C GLY A 166 -37.27 -35.05 -18.43
N ALA A 167 -36.87 -33.89 -18.97
CA ALA A 167 -37.77 -32.77 -19.22
C ALA A 167 -38.77 -33.04 -20.35
N ILE A 168 -38.34 -33.76 -21.41
CA ILE A 168 -39.20 -34.15 -22.53
C ILE A 168 -40.24 -35.20 -22.09
N LEU A 169 -39.81 -36.18 -21.28
CA LEU A 169 -40.69 -37.21 -20.73
C LEU A 169 -41.70 -36.66 -19.72
N ASN A 170 -41.30 -35.74 -18.84
CA ASN A 170 -42.13 -35.25 -17.74
C ASN A 170 -42.87 -33.94 -18.06
N LYS A 171 -42.59 -33.28 -19.19
CA LYS A 171 -43.14 -31.97 -19.60
C LYS A 171 -43.00 -30.83 -18.57
N GLU A 172 -42.08 -30.97 -17.60
CA GLU A 172 -41.79 -29.96 -16.58
C GLU A 172 -40.31 -29.59 -16.58
N VAL A 173 -40.03 -28.28 -16.54
CA VAL A 173 -38.66 -27.75 -16.48
C VAL A 173 -38.40 -27.23 -15.06
N SER A 174 -37.57 -27.95 -14.31
CA SER A 174 -37.10 -27.49 -13.00
C SER A 174 -35.85 -26.61 -13.12
N ILE A 175 -35.57 -25.78 -12.10
CA ILE A 175 -34.35 -24.95 -12.02
C ILE A 175 -33.08 -25.79 -12.12
N LYS A 176 -33.09 -27.02 -11.60
CA LYS A 176 -32.00 -28.00 -11.73
C LYS A 176 -31.75 -28.34 -13.21
N VAL A 177 -32.81 -28.67 -13.96
CA VAL A 177 -32.72 -28.97 -15.40
C VAL A 177 -32.16 -27.78 -16.18
N ALA A 178 -32.56 -26.55 -15.84
CA ALA A 178 -32.03 -25.35 -16.48
C ALA A 178 -30.52 -25.16 -16.24
N LEU A 179 -30.05 -25.39 -15.01
CA LEU A 179 -28.61 -25.34 -14.69
C LEU A 179 -27.84 -26.48 -15.36
N ASP A 180 -28.40 -27.69 -15.41
CA ASP A 180 -27.81 -28.86 -16.05
C ASP A 180 -27.62 -28.62 -17.56
N ILE A 181 -28.62 -28.02 -18.22
CA ILE A 181 -28.54 -27.61 -19.63
C ILE A 181 -27.48 -26.52 -19.83
N LEU A 182 -27.43 -25.53 -18.94
CA LEU A 182 -26.49 -24.41 -19.03
C LEU A 182 -25.03 -24.82 -18.72
N SER A 183 -24.85 -25.92 -17.98
CA SER A 183 -23.53 -26.50 -17.69
C SER A 183 -22.81 -27.00 -18.95
N PHE A 184 -23.53 -27.43 -19.98
CA PHE A 184 -22.95 -27.97 -21.20
C PHE A 184 -22.28 -26.90 -22.08
N PRO A 185 -22.91 -25.74 -22.39
CA PRO A 185 -22.21 -24.58 -22.95
C PRO A 185 -21.02 -24.12 -22.11
N GLY A 186 -21.13 -24.16 -20.77
CA GLY A 186 -20.03 -23.84 -19.85
C GLY A 186 -18.83 -24.78 -20.03
N ALA A 187 -19.08 -26.08 -20.20
CA ALA A 187 -18.07 -27.10 -20.46
C ALA A 187 -17.44 -26.99 -21.85
N ILE A 188 -18.23 -26.64 -22.87
CA ILE A 188 -17.75 -26.37 -24.24
C ILE A 188 -16.78 -25.20 -24.23
N LEU A 189 -17.10 -24.12 -23.53
CA LEU A 189 -16.21 -22.96 -23.36
C LEU A 189 -14.89 -23.37 -22.69
N LEU A 190 -14.93 -24.23 -21.67
CA LEU A 190 -13.72 -24.78 -21.01
C LEU A 190 -12.88 -25.62 -21.97
N LEU A 191 -13.52 -26.47 -22.78
CA LEU A 191 -12.85 -27.31 -23.77
C LEU A 191 -12.19 -26.46 -24.86
N PHE A 192 -12.92 -25.50 -25.45
CA PHE A 192 -12.36 -24.57 -26.44
C PHE A 192 -11.20 -23.75 -25.88
N CYS A 193 -11.28 -23.33 -24.61
CA CYS A 193 -10.19 -22.65 -23.92
C CYS A 193 -8.93 -23.53 -23.81
N THR A 194 -9.06 -24.83 -23.59
CA THR A 194 -7.89 -25.73 -23.46
C THR A 194 -7.28 -26.19 -24.79
N PHE A 195 -8.06 -26.14 -25.88
CA PHE A 195 -7.63 -26.57 -27.21
C PHE A 195 -7.24 -25.43 -28.16
N LYS A 196 -7.89 -24.25 -28.09
CA LYS A 196 -7.63 -23.11 -29.00
C LYS A 196 -6.46 -22.23 -28.56
N GLY A 197 -5.83 -22.51 -27.42
CA GLY A 197 -4.70 -21.73 -26.90
C GLY A 197 -3.34 -22.31 -27.33
N TYR A 198 -2.60 -21.52 -28.12
CA TYR A 198 -1.18 -21.65 -28.54
C TYR A 198 -0.91 -22.36 -29.88
N GLU A 199 -1.31 -21.74 -30.99
CA GLU A 199 -0.43 -21.70 -32.17
C GLU A 199 0.55 -20.55 -31.97
N TYR A 200 1.85 -20.84 -31.99
CA TYR A 200 2.90 -19.84 -32.11
C TYR A 200 3.64 -20.22 -33.40
N GLU A 201 3.29 -19.57 -34.50
CA GLU A 201 4.13 -19.56 -35.69
C GLU A 201 5.41 -18.81 -35.36
N ALA A 202 6.54 -19.49 -35.52
CA ALA A 202 7.85 -18.87 -35.49
C ALA A 202 8.11 -18.28 -36.88
N SER A 203 7.88 -16.97 -37.02
CA SER A 203 8.47 -16.17 -38.09
C SER A 203 9.53 -15.25 -37.49
N ASP A 204 10.79 -15.61 -37.74
CA ASP A 204 11.94 -14.74 -37.55
C ASP A 204 11.87 -13.63 -38.60
N GLU A 205 11.45 -12.43 -38.21
CA GLU A 205 11.74 -11.21 -38.96
C GLU A 205 12.31 -10.14 -38.02
N SER A 206 13.58 -9.85 -38.26
CA SER A 206 14.35 -8.75 -37.73
C SER A 206 13.76 -7.41 -38.16
N ILE A 207 13.25 -6.61 -37.22
CA ILE A 207 12.96 -5.19 -37.46
C ILE A 207 13.57 -4.34 -36.33
N ASN A 208 14.42 -3.42 -36.79
CA ASN A 208 15.11 -2.36 -36.08
C ASN A 208 14.17 -1.37 -35.39
N GLU A 209 14.69 -0.83 -34.27
CA GLU A 209 14.47 0.50 -33.68
C GLU A 209 13.06 0.96 -33.27
N SER A 210 12.93 1.23 -31.97
CA SER A 210 12.51 2.55 -31.50
C SER A 210 13.09 2.83 -30.11
N THR A 211 14.35 3.26 -30.11
CA THR A 211 15.08 3.94 -29.05
C THR A 211 14.38 5.26 -28.69
N LEU A 212 13.62 5.31 -27.59
CA LEU A 212 13.21 6.59 -27.01
C LEU A 212 13.02 6.66 -25.50
N TYR A 213 13.40 5.61 -24.76
CA TYR A 213 13.54 5.71 -23.30
C TYR A 213 14.67 4.79 -22.81
N MET A 214 15.92 5.21 -23.05
CA MET A 214 17.03 4.75 -22.20
C MET A 214 16.94 5.49 -20.86
N PRO A 215 17.09 4.80 -19.72
CA PRO A 215 17.43 5.48 -18.48
C PRO A 215 18.77 6.18 -18.68
N LEU A 216 18.83 7.47 -18.40
CA LEU A 216 20.09 8.21 -18.21
C LEU A 216 20.74 7.70 -16.92
N ASN A 217 21.40 6.56 -17.01
CA ASN A 217 22.55 6.19 -16.18
C ASN A 217 23.53 5.53 -17.16
N GLY A 218 24.67 6.16 -17.36
CA GLY A 218 25.79 5.54 -18.04
C GLY A 218 26.36 4.46 -17.13
N GLU A 219 25.98 3.20 -17.36
CA GLU A 219 26.77 2.07 -16.91
C GLU A 219 27.84 1.83 -17.98
N ALA A 220 29.04 2.34 -17.74
CA ALA A 220 30.24 1.74 -18.27
C ALA A 220 30.42 0.38 -17.55
N ASP A 221 30.80 -0.64 -18.31
CA ASP A 221 31.15 -1.98 -17.83
C ASP A 221 32.17 -1.91 -16.67
N GLY A 222 31.65 -1.85 -15.46
CA GLY A 222 32.35 -2.16 -14.23
C GLY A 222 31.67 -3.38 -13.65
N THR A 223 32.32 -4.55 -13.78
CA THR A 223 31.94 -5.82 -13.17
C THR A 223 31.23 -5.62 -11.84
N SER A 224 29.89 -5.71 -11.85
CA SER A 224 29.11 -5.81 -10.64
C SER A 224 29.62 -7.04 -9.92
N LYS A 225 30.22 -6.82 -8.75
CA LYS A 225 30.45 -7.88 -7.77
C LYS A 225 29.13 -8.64 -7.70
N SER A 226 29.19 -9.90 -8.12
CA SER A 226 28.10 -10.87 -8.16
C SER A 226 26.92 -10.44 -7.32
N ASP A 227 25.77 -10.17 -7.94
CA ASP A 227 24.48 -10.19 -7.26
C ASP A 227 24.52 -11.37 -6.28
N SER A 228 24.73 -11.08 -5.00
CA SER A 228 24.56 -12.07 -3.96
C SER A 228 23.15 -12.57 -4.21
N VAL A 229 23.02 -13.87 -4.45
CA VAL A 229 21.78 -14.51 -4.91
C VAL A 229 20.75 -14.42 -3.79
N GLY A 230 20.21 -13.22 -3.57
CA GLY A 230 19.21 -12.91 -2.58
C GLY A 230 17.96 -13.63 -3.03
N SER A 231 17.68 -14.76 -2.39
CA SER A 231 16.62 -15.66 -2.80
C SER A 231 15.30 -14.90 -2.88
N VAL A 232 14.71 -14.81 -4.07
CA VAL A 232 13.37 -14.24 -4.26
C VAL A 232 12.41 -14.99 -3.34
N THR A 233 11.46 -14.27 -2.75
CA THR A 233 10.47 -14.82 -1.82
C THR A 233 9.96 -16.21 -2.26
N PRO A 234 9.95 -17.20 -1.34
CA PRO A 234 9.43 -18.54 -1.64
C PRO A 234 8.02 -18.52 -2.22
N PHE A 235 7.23 -17.48 -1.92
CA PHE A 235 5.92 -17.23 -2.52
C PHE A 235 5.92 -17.18 -4.07
N ALA A 236 7.01 -16.73 -4.69
CA ALA A 236 7.17 -16.70 -6.14
C ALA A 236 7.14 -18.09 -6.76
N LYS A 237 7.85 -19.03 -6.11
CA LYS A 237 8.08 -20.40 -6.56
C LYS A 237 7.11 -21.41 -5.94
N ALA A 238 6.34 -21.00 -4.92
CA ALA A 238 5.40 -21.86 -4.22
C ALA A 238 4.34 -22.47 -5.17
N GLY A 239 4.10 -23.78 -4.99
CA GLY A 239 2.98 -24.49 -5.59
C GLY A 239 1.63 -24.01 -5.04
N LEU A 240 0.52 -24.49 -5.62
CA LEU A 240 -0.80 -23.96 -5.28
C LEU A 240 -1.18 -24.24 -3.82
N PHE A 241 -0.98 -25.46 -3.31
CA PHE A 241 -1.25 -25.79 -1.92
C PHE A 241 -0.51 -24.87 -0.95
N SER A 242 0.81 -24.72 -1.14
CA SER A 242 1.65 -23.85 -0.31
C SER A 242 1.19 -22.39 -0.32
N ARG A 243 0.66 -21.88 -1.45
CA ARG A 243 0.08 -20.52 -1.51
C ARG A 243 -1.26 -20.41 -0.79
N ILE A 244 -2.10 -21.43 -0.88
CA ILE A 244 -3.41 -21.44 -0.25
C ILE A 244 -3.28 -21.52 1.29
N SER A 245 -2.36 -22.37 1.77
CA SER A 245 -2.12 -22.60 3.21
C SER A 245 -1.04 -21.72 3.83
N PHE A 246 -0.40 -20.83 3.06
CA PHE A 246 0.72 -19.97 3.49
C PHE A 246 1.97 -20.74 3.96
N TRP A 247 2.11 -22.01 3.59
CA TRP A 247 3.23 -22.87 3.99
C TRP A 247 4.61 -22.31 3.60
N TRP A 248 4.67 -21.49 2.56
CA TRP A 248 5.90 -20.86 2.09
C TRP A 248 6.55 -19.91 3.12
N LEU A 249 5.80 -19.49 4.15
CA LEU A 249 6.29 -18.60 5.21
C LEU A 249 7.04 -19.34 6.34
N ASN A 250 6.80 -20.65 6.51
CA ASN A 250 7.38 -21.46 7.59
C ASN A 250 8.91 -21.38 7.68
N PRO A 251 9.69 -21.37 6.58
CA PRO A 251 11.15 -21.24 6.66
C PRO A 251 11.59 -19.92 7.31
N LEU A 252 10.92 -18.81 7.01
CA LEU A 252 11.23 -17.50 7.58
C LEU A 252 10.82 -17.43 9.05
N MET A 253 9.65 -17.96 9.41
CA MET A 253 9.21 -18.06 10.81
C MET A 253 10.15 -18.93 11.66
N LYS A 254 10.64 -20.04 11.10
CA LYS A 254 11.61 -20.90 11.77
C LYS A 254 12.91 -20.14 12.04
N ARG A 255 13.41 -19.42 11.03
CA ARG A 255 14.60 -18.58 11.18
C ARG A 255 14.40 -17.49 12.24
N GLY A 256 13.25 -16.81 12.23
CA GLY A 256 12.91 -15.78 13.23
C GLY A 256 12.74 -16.30 14.66
N ARG A 257 12.55 -17.62 14.84
CA ARG A 257 12.59 -18.27 16.14
C ARG A 257 14.01 -18.60 16.60
N GLU A 258 14.89 -18.93 15.66
CA GLU A 258 16.29 -19.31 15.93
C GLU A 258 17.20 -18.08 16.10
N LYS A 259 16.93 -17.00 15.37
CA LYS A 259 17.64 -15.73 15.46
C LYS A 259 16.73 -14.53 15.24
N THR A 260 17.13 -13.37 15.75
CA THR A 260 16.52 -12.09 15.39
C THR A 260 16.69 -11.87 13.88
N LEU A 261 15.59 -11.55 13.20
CA LEU A 261 15.64 -11.31 11.76
C LEU A 261 16.28 -9.96 11.47
N GLU A 262 17.31 -9.97 10.63
CA GLU A 262 17.95 -8.77 10.08
C GLU A 262 17.43 -8.50 8.67
N ASP A 263 17.70 -7.30 8.13
CA ASP A 263 17.22 -6.93 6.78
C ASP A 263 17.76 -7.87 5.69
N GLU A 264 18.96 -8.45 5.89
CA GLU A 264 19.56 -9.45 5.00
C GLU A 264 18.79 -10.79 4.98
N ASP A 265 18.05 -11.11 6.04
CA ASP A 265 17.23 -12.33 6.11
C ASP A 265 15.91 -12.20 5.37
N ILE A 266 15.48 -10.97 5.08
CA ILE A 266 14.20 -10.71 4.44
C ILE A 266 14.34 -10.99 2.94
N PRO A 267 13.57 -11.93 2.38
CA PRO A 267 13.73 -12.31 0.98
C PRO A 267 13.24 -11.22 0.04
N ASN A 268 13.91 -11.10 -1.10
CA ASN A 268 13.56 -10.14 -2.14
C ASN A 268 12.13 -10.33 -2.66
N LEU A 269 11.47 -9.20 -2.96
CA LEU A 269 10.13 -9.18 -3.55
C LEU A 269 10.13 -9.84 -4.95
N ARG A 270 8.98 -10.42 -5.32
CA ARG A 270 8.74 -10.90 -6.69
C ARG A 270 8.82 -9.74 -7.65
N LYS A 271 9.39 -9.95 -8.86
CA LYS A 271 9.51 -8.90 -9.89
C LYS A 271 8.19 -8.15 -10.12
N ALA A 272 7.08 -8.87 -10.25
CA ALA A 272 5.74 -8.30 -10.46
C ALA A 272 5.18 -7.47 -9.28
N ASP A 273 5.76 -7.55 -8.09
CA ASP A 273 5.35 -6.77 -6.91
C ASP A 273 6.32 -5.62 -6.61
N ARG A 274 7.40 -5.44 -7.41
CA ARG A 274 8.35 -4.33 -7.26
C ARG A 274 7.75 -3.01 -7.77
N SER A 275 8.17 -1.89 -7.18
CA SER A 275 7.69 -0.54 -7.51
C SER A 275 7.83 -0.21 -8.99
N GLU A 276 9.00 -0.52 -9.56
CA GLU A 276 9.31 -0.31 -10.98
C GLU A 276 8.30 -1.01 -11.89
N SER A 277 8.07 -2.31 -11.69
CA SER A 277 7.13 -3.09 -12.51
C SER A 277 5.70 -2.58 -12.36
N CYS A 278 5.25 -2.27 -11.14
CA CYS A 278 3.93 -1.69 -10.90
C CYS A 278 3.76 -0.35 -11.63
N TYR A 279 4.78 0.51 -11.59
CA TYR A 279 4.78 1.81 -12.24
C TYR A 279 4.79 1.72 -13.77
N LEU A 280 5.59 0.82 -14.35
CA LEU A 280 5.65 0.60 -15.79
C LEU A 280 4.31 0.09 -16.36
N VAL A 281 3.67 -0.87 -15.67
CA VAL A 281 2.35 -1.38 -16.07
C VAL A 281 1.30 -0.26 -16.08
N PHE A 282 1.32 0.61 -15.08
CA PHE A 282 0.42 1.77 -15.05
C PHE A 282 0.68 2.75 -16.19
N LEU A 283 1.94 3.09 -16.46
CA LEU A 283 2.30 3.97 -17.58
C LEU A 283 1.88 3.38 -18.93
N GLU A 284 2.08 2.09 -19.13
CA GLU A 284 1.67 1.41 -20.36
C GLU A 284 0.16 1.53 -20.58
N GLN A 285 -0.65 1.30 -19.53
CA GLN A 285 -2.10 1.43 -19.61
C GLN A 285 -2.57 2.88 -19.78
N LEU A 286 -1.91 3.82 -19.09
CA LEU A 286 -2.16 5.25 -19.25
C LEU A 286 -1.89 5.70 -20.69
N ASN A 287 -0.78 5.27 -21.28
CA ASN A 287 -0.42 5.60 -22.67
C ASN A 287 -1.39 4.96 -23.67
N LYS A 288 -1.77 3.69 -23.48
CA LYS A 288 -2.79 3.03 -24.32
C LYS A 288 -4.13 3.76 -24.29
N GLN A 289 -4.54 4.30 -23.13
CA GLN A 289 -5.78 5.06 -23.04
C GLN A 289 -5.66 6.43 -23.70
N LYS A 290 -4.55 7.15 -23.51
CA LYS A 290 -4.27 8.42 -24.21
C LYS A 290 -4.27 8.26 -25.74
N GLN A 291 -3.77 7.14 -26.26
CA GLN A 291 -3.80 6.83 -27.70
C GLN A 291 -5.23 6.57 -28.22
N LYS A 292 -6.11 5.96 -27.43
CA LYS A 292 -7.50 5.68 -27.82
C LYS A 292 -8.39 6.92 -27.76
N GLU A 293 -8.20 7.77 -26.76
CA GLU A 293 -9.04 8.94 -26.51
C GLU A 293 -8.17 10.18 -26.23
N PRO A 294 -7.53 10.78 -27.26
CA PRO A 294 -6.59 11.88 -27.08
C PRO A 294 -7.22 13.17 -26.54
N SER A 295 -8.53 13.36 -26.74
CA SER A 295 -9.28 14.54 -26.31
C SER A 295 -9.86 14.44 -24.89
N SER A 296 -9.79 13.27 -24.24
CA SER A 296 -10.34 13.07 -22.90
C SER A 296 -9.23 12.87 -21.87
N GLN A 297 -9.35 13.50 -20.70
CA GLN A 297 -8.45 13.19 -19.58
C GLN A 297 -8.76 11.78 -19.07
N PRO A 298 -7.80 10.84 -19.14
CA PRO A 298 -8.04 9.48 -18.72
C PRO A 298 -8.20 9.42 -17.20
N SER A 299 -9.28 8.82 -16.72
CA SER A 299 -9.49 8.70 -15.28
C SER A 299 -8.47 7.74 -14.66
N VAL A 300 -7.57 8.29 -13.84
CA VAL A 300 -6.50 7.54 -13.15
C VAL A 300 -7.06 6.35 -12.36
N LEU A 301 -8.24 6.52 -11.74
CA LEU A 301 -8.92 5.44 -11.00
C LEU A 301 -9.27 4.25 -11.90
N LYS A 302 -9.80 4.51 -13.11
CA LYS A 302 -10.16 3.48 -14.08
C LYS A 302 -8.91 2.73 -14.54
N ILE A 303 -7.81 3.44 -14.77
CA ILE A 303 -6.52 2.83 -15.14
C ILE A 303 -6.01 1.91 -14.04
N ILE A 304 -6.02 2.36 -12.78
CA ILE A 304 -5.59 1.54 -11.63
C ILE A 304 -6.45 0.28 -11.52
N ILE A 305 -7.78 0.41 -11.67
CA ILE A 305 -8.68 -0.74 -11.68
C ILE A 305 -8.33 -1.70 -12.82
N VAL A 306 -8.11 -1.19 -14.03
CA VAL A 306 -7.73 -1.99 -15.21
C VAL A 306 -6.34 -2.64 -15.05
N CYS A 307 -5.40 -2.05 -14.31
CA CYS A 307 -4.11 -2.68 -14.03
C CYS A 307 -4.26 -3.95 -13.16
N HIS A 308 -5.23 -3.96 -12.24
CA HIS A 308 -5.36 -5.00 -11.21
C HIS A 308 -6.69 -5.78 -11.25
N TRP A 309 -7.51 -5.59 -12.29
CA TRP A 309 -8.89 -6.11 -12.33
C TRP A 309 -8.98 -7.63 -12.14
N LYS A 310 -8.03 -8.40 -12.69
CA LYS A 310 -7.97 -9.87 -12.53
C LYS A 310 -7.76 -10.27 -11.08
N GLU A 311 -6.89 -9.54 -10.37
CA GLU A 311 -6.60 -9.82 -8.96
C GLU A 311 -7.79 -9.43 -8.07
N ILE A 312 -8.47 -8.33 -8.39
CA ILE A 312 -9.70 -7.86 -7.71
C ILE A 312 -10.84 -8.87 -7.89
N LEU A 313 -11.02 -9.41 -9.09
CA LEU A 313 -12.06 -10.42 -9.34
C LEU A 313 -11.79 -11.69 -8.52
N MET A 314 -10.54 -12.14 -8.47
CA MET A 314 -10.14 -13.31 -7.70
C MET A 314 -10.31 -13.11 -6.19
N SER A 315 -9.94 -11.94 -5.64
CA SER A 315 -10.21 -11.64 -4.22
C SER A 315 -11.70 -11.56 -3.94
N GLY A 316 -12.50 -11.03 -4.87
CA GLY A 316 -13.96 -10.98 -4.77
C GLY A 316 -14.61 -12.35 -4.70
N LEU A 317 -14.12 -13.32 -5.48
CA LEU A 317 -14.62 -14.69 -5.45
C LEU A 317 -14.35 -15.38 -4.10
N PHE A 318 -13.17 -15.18 -3.50
CA PHE A 318 -12.90 -15.69 -2.15
C PHE A 318 -13.75 -14.99 -1.07
N ALA A 319 -13.98 -13.69 -1.23
CA ALA A 319 -14.86 -12.94 -0.33
C ALA A 319 -16.30 -13.47 -0.40
N LEU A 320 -16.80 -13.78 -1.61
CA LEU A 320 -18.12 -14.38 -1.82
C LEU A 320 -18.21 -15.76 -1.17
N LEU A 321 -17.22 -16.62 -1.44
CA LEU A 321 -17.17 -17.98 -0.92
C LEU A 321 -17.19 -17.99 0.62
N LYS A 322 -16.43 -17.09 1.26
CA LYS A 322 -16.46 -16.90 2.72
C LYS A 322 -17.87 -16.59 3.24
N ILE A 323 -18.62 -15.70 2.58
CA ILE A 323 -19.96 -15.30 3.03
C ILE A 323 -20.95 -16.46 2.90
N VAL A 324 -20.91 -17.18 1.79
CA VAL A 324 -21.77 -18.36 1.57
C VAL A 324 -21.53 -19.41 2.64
N THR A 325 -20.26 -19.81 2.88
CA THR A 325 -19.94 -20.84 3.88
C THR A 325 -20.25 -20.40 5.31
N LEU A 326 -20.05 -19.12 5.61
CA LEU A 326 -20.41 -18.54 6.91
C LEU A 326 -21.93 -18.64 7.16
N SER A 327 -22.73 -18.30 6.16
CA SER A 327 -24.19 -18.37 6.22
C SER A 327 -24.75 -19.80 6.24
N MET A 328 -24.01 -20.79 5.74
CA MET A 328 -24.39 -22.20 5.88
C MET A 328 -24.33 -22.70 7.33
N GLY A 329 -23.54 -22.05 8.20
CA GLY A 329 -23.33 -22.47 9.59
C GLY A 329 -24.62 -22.65 10.40
N PRO A 330 -25.49 -21.62 10.53
CA PRO A 330 -26.75 -21.75 11.27
C PRO A 330 -27.71 -22.80 10.69
N LEU A 331 -27.75 -22.98 9.36
CA LEU A 331 -28.61 -23.97 8.72
C LEU A 331 -28.16 -25.40 9.01
N LEU A 332 -26.84 -25.65 8.94
CA LEU A 332 -26.27 -26.95 9.29
C LEU A 332 -26.39 -27.23 10.79
N LEU A 333 -26.30 -26.20 11.65
CA LEU A 333 -26.57 -26.33 13.08
C LEU A 333 -28.03 -26.71 13.35
N ASN A 334 -28.98 -26.11 12.64
CA ASN A 334 -30.41 -26.46 12.73
C ASN A 334 -30.64 -27.95 12.43
N ALA A 335 -30.10 -28.43 11.31
CA ALA A 335 -30.19 -29.83 10.91
C ALA A 335 -29.54 -30.76 11.94
N PHE A 336 -28.38 -30.37 12.49
CA PHE A 336 -27.67 -31.16 13.51
C PHE A 336 -28.48 -31.28 14.80
N ILE A 337 -29.12 -30.21 15.25
CA ILE A 337 -29.96 -30.22 16.46
C ILE A 337 -31.19 -31.13 16.25
N LEU A 338 -31.83 -31.07 15.07
CA LEU A 338 -32.97 -31.95 14.76
C LEU A 338 -32.60 -33.45 14.83
N VAL A 339 -31.40 -33.81 14.36
CA VAL A 339 -30.88 -35.18 14.47
C VAL A 339 -30.61 -35.55 15.93
N ALA A 340 -30.06 -34.62 16.72
CA ALA A 340 -29.79 -34.83 18.15
C ALA A 340 -31.08 -35.00 18.98
N GLU A 341 -32.17 -34.34 18.60
CA GLU A 341 -33.52 -34.51 19.18
C GLU A 341 -34.18 -35.86 18.82
N GLY A 342 -33.47 -36.77 18.14
CA GLY A 342 -33.98 -38.09 17.78
C GLY A 342 -34.79 -38.12 16.49
N LYS A 343 -34.92 -36.99 15.76
CA LYS A 343 -35.50 -36.94 14.40
C LYS A 343 -34.45 -37.29 13.35
N ALA A 344 -33.55 -38.21 13.70
CA ALA A 344 -32.57 -38.76 12.79
C ALA A 344 -33.33 -39.59 11.76
N SER A 345 -33.24 -39.13 10.52
CA SER A 345 -33.88 -39.76 9.39
C SER A 345 -33.07 -40.98 8.93
N PHE A 346 -31.78 -41.08 9.29
CA PHE A 346 -30.99 -42.31 9.22
C PHE A 346 -29.82 -42.40 10.23
N LYS A 347 -29.32 -43.63 10.45
CA LYS A 347 -28.33 -43.96 11.51
C LYS A 347 -27.04 -43.14 11.49
N TYR A 348 -26.57 -42.70 10.32
CA TYR A 348 -25.29 -41.98 10.16
C TYR A 348 -25.45 -40.49 9.85
N GLU A 349 -26.66 -39.93 9.94
CA GLU A 349 -26.95 -38.54 9.57
C GLU A 349 -26.12 -37.53 10.35
N GLY A 350 -25.97 -37.75 11.66
CA GLY A 350 -25.16 -36.90 12.53
C GLY A 350 -23.69 -36.84 12.09
N TYR A 351 -23.10 -37.96 11.66
CA TYR A 351 -21.73 -37.99 11.17
C TYR A 351 -21.57 -37.23 9.84
N VAL A 352 -22.51 -37.39 8.91
CA VAL A 352 -22.50 -36.66 7.63
C VAL A 352 -22.62 -35.15 7.85
N LEU A 353 -23.51 -34.72 8.75
CA LEU A 353 -23.67 -33.31 9.11
C LEU A 353 -22.43 -32.75 9.80
N ALA A 354 -21.81 -33.50 10.72
CA ALA A 354 -20.58 -33.10 11.39
C ALA A 354 -19.39 -32.93 10.41
N ILE A 355 -19.21 -33.88 9.48
CA ILE A 355 -18.19 -33.78 8.43
C ILE A 355 -18.46 -32.57 7.52
N THR A 356 -19.72 -32.34 7.14
CA THR A 356 -20.12 -31.20 6.30
C THR A 356 -19.86 -29.86 7.01
N LEU A 357 -20.16 -29.76 8.31
CA LEU A 357 -19.85 -28.60 9.15
C LEU A 357 -18.34 -28.32 9.20
N PHE A 358 -17.53 -29.36 9.43
CA PHE A 358 -16.07 -29.24 9.45
C PHE A 358 -15.51 -28.75 8.11
N LEU A 359 -15.92 -29.38 7.00
CA LEU A 359 -15.49 -28.98 5.65
C LEU A 359 -15.91 -27.54 5.31
N SER A 360 -17.15 -27.17 5.63
CA SER A 360 -17.64 -25.80 5.44
C SER A 360 -16.78 -24.78 6.19
N LYS A 361 -16.43 -25.06 7.45
CA LYS A 361 -15.54 -24.19 8.25
C LYS A 361 -14.10 -24.14 7.72
N CYS A 362 -13.56 -25.23 7.19
CA CYS A 362 -12.26 -25.20 6.52
C CYS A 362 -12.28 -24.30 5.29
N VAL A 363 -13.32 -24.40 4.45
CA VAL A 363 -13.47 -23.55 3.26
C VAL A 363 -13.66 -22.08 3.66
N GLU A 364 -14.46 -21.79 4.68
CA GLU A 364 -14.63 -20.45 5.25
C GLU A 364 -13.27 -19.84 5.64
N SER A 365 -12.48 -20.58 6.43
CA SER A 365 -11.19 -20.10 6.95
C SER A 365 -10.17 -19.84 5.82
N ILE A 366 -10.07 -20.77 4.86
CA ILE A 366 -9.16 -20.62 3.72
C ILE A 366 -9.58 -19.42 2.87
N SER A 367 -10.88 -19.30 2.56
CA SER A 367 -11.40 -18.22 1.73
C SER A 367 -11.19 -16.86 2.38
N GLN A 368 -11.42 -16.74 3.68
CA GLN A 368 -11.17 -15.51 4.44
C GLN A 368 -9.69 -15.08 4.35
N ARG A 369 -8.76 -16.00 4.64
CA ARG A 369 -7.31 -15.69 4.62
C ARG A 369 -6.83 -15.33 3.21
N GLN A 370 -7.33 -16.03 2.19
CA GLN A 370 -6.99 -15.75 0.79
C GLN A 370 -7.53 -14.40 0.32
N TRP A 371 -8.77 -14.07 0.69
CA TRP A 371 -9.32 -12.74 0.44
C TRP A 371 -8.45 -11.66 1.09
N TYR A 372 -8.18 -11.77 2.40
CA TYR A 372 -7.44 -10.75 3.16
C TYR A 372 -6.05 -10.52 2.56
N PHE A 373 -5.30 -11.59 2.32
CA PHE A 373 -3.95 -11.49 1.77
C PHE A 373 -3.94 -10.89 0.36
N ARG A 374 -4.85 -11.32 -0.54
CA ARG A 374 -4.86 -10.83 -1.93
C ARG A 374 -5.30 -9.38 -2.02
N SER A 375 -6.36 -8.99 -1.31
CA SER A 375 -6.77 -7.58 -1.24
C SER A 375 -5.67 -6.71 -0.67
N ARG A 376 -4.95 -7.18 0.36
CA ARG A 376 -3.81 -6.45 0.94
C ARG A 376 -2.66 -6.28 -0.04
N LEU A 377 -2.33 -7.35 -0.77
CA LEU A 377 -1.28 -7.32 -1.78
C LEU A 377 -1.60 -6.34 -2.92
N ILE A 378 -2.84 -6.32 -3.42
CA ILE A 378 -3.31 -5.33 -4.40
C ILE A 378 -3.13 -3.91 -3.84
N GLY A 379 -3.55 -3.71 -2.59
CA GLY A 379 -3.37 -2.45 -1.87
C GLY A 379 -1.93 -1.95 -1.83
N LEU A 380 -0.99 -2.85 -1.52
CA LEU A 380 0.44 -2.54 -1.49
C LEU A 380 0.99 -2.20 -2.88
N LYS A 381 0.54 -2.88 -3.95
CA LYS A 381 0.92 -2.55 -5.33
C LYS A 381 0.42 -1.17 -5.73
N VAL A 382 -0.84 -0.85 -5.43
CA VAL A 382 -1.43 0.47 -5.69
C VAL A 382 -0.67 1.56 -4.92
N ARG A 383 -0.38 1.33 -3.63
CA ARG A 383 0.43 2.25 -2.83
C ARG A 383 1.80 2.49 -3.47
N SER A 384 2.51 1.41 -3.83
CA SER A 384 3.85 1.49 -4.43
C SER A 384 3.85 2.24 -5.76
N LEU A 385 2.84 1.99 -6.60
CA LEU A 385 2.60 2.71 -7.85
C LEU A 385 2.39 4.21 -7.60
N LEU A 386 1.51 4.57 -6.66
CA LEU A 386 1.19 5.97 -6.35
C LEU A 386 2.41 6.68 -5.78
N THR A 387 3.16 6.05 -4.88
CA THR A 387 4.41 6.61 -4.34
C THR A 387 5.43 6.87 -5.45
N ALA A 388 5.63 5.92 -6.38
CA ALA A 388 6.52 6.11 -7.52
C ALA A 388 6.05 7.25 -8.44
N SER A 389 4.74 7.37 -8.65
CA SER A 389 4.14 8.44 -9.46
C SER A 389 4.29 9.81 -8.82
N ILE A 390 4.05 9.91 -7.51
CA ILE A 390 4.23 11.14 -6.72
C ILE A 390 5.69 11.58 -6.75
N TYR A 391 6.62 10.65 -6.53
CA TYR A 391 8.05 10.93 -6.55
C TYR A 391 8.50 11.46 -7.92
N LYS A 392 8.09 10.79 -9.01
CA LYS A 392 8.41 11.27 -10.37
C LYS A 392 7.78 12.62 -10.71
N LYS A 393 6.57 12.89 -10.22
CA LYS A 393 5.90 14.19 -10.39
C LYS A 393 6.61 15.30 -9.61
N GLN A 394 7.00 15.03 -8.37
CA GLN A 394 7.71 15.99 -7.51
C GLN A 394 8.99 16.53 -8.16
N LEU A 395 9.73 15.67 -8.87
CA LEU A 395 10.97 16.04 -9.56
C LEU A 395 10.76 16.96 -10.78
N ARG A 396 9.52 17.15 -11.23
CA ARG A 396 9.17 17.93 -12.43
C ARG A 396 8.20 19.06 -12.15
N LEU A 397 7.86 19.30 -10.89
CA LEU A 397 6.80 20.25 -10.52
C LEU A 397 7.22 21.70 -10.81
N SER A 398 6.30 22.53 -11.33
CA SER A 398 6.55 23.97 -11.49
C SER A 398 6.81 24.68 -10.15
N ASN A 399 7.54 25.80 -10.17
CA ASN A 399 7.76 26.60 -8.96
C ASN A 399 6.45 27.12 -8.37
N SER A 400 5.51 27.54 -9.21
CA SER A 400 4.16 27.94 -8.79
C SER A 400 3.44 26.79 -8.06
N ALA A 401 3.52 25.57 -8.59
CA ALA A 401 2.93 24.40 -7.95
C ALA A 401 3.69 23.94 -6.69
N ARG A 402 5.01 24.16 -6.60
CA ARG A 402 5.81 23.91 -5.37
C ARG A 402 5.43 24.84 -4.22
N LEU A 403 4.96 26.06 -4.50
CA LEU A 403 4.43 26.97 -3.48
C LEU A 403 3.06 26.51 -2.96
N VAL A 404 2.23 25.93 -3.84
CA VAL A 404 0.90 25.39 -3.48
C VAL A 404 1.02 24.05 -2.74
N HIS A 405 1.94 23.20 -3.17
CA HIS A 405 2.18 21.87 -2.60
C HIS A 405 3.50 21.86 -1.83
N SER A 406 3.43 22.19 -0.54
CA SER A 406 4.58 22.20 0.34
C SER A 406 5.21 20.82 0.51
N GLY A 407 6.50 20.77 0.88
CA GLY A 407 7.19 19.49 1.14
C GLY A 407 6.51 18.62 2.21
N GLY A 408 5.88 19.25 3.21
CA GLY A 408 5.09 18.56 4.23
C GLY A 408 3.81 17.94 3.67
N GLU A 409 3.12 18.60 2.74
CA GLU A 409 1.94 18.04 2.08
C GLU A 409 2.30 16.89 1.15
N ILE A 410 3.41 17.00 0.41
CA ILE A 410 3.90 15.91 -0.45
C ILE A 410 4.23 14.67 0.41
N MET A 411 4.87 14.87 1.56
CA MET A 411 5.10 13.78 2.52
C MET A 411 3.79 13.17 3.00
N ASN A 412 2.77 13.98 3.27
CA ASN A 412 1.43 13.50 3.64
C ASN A 412 0.77 12.70 2.50
N TYR A 413 0.95 13.11 1.23
CA TYR A 413 0.45 12.36 0.08
C TYR A 413 1.04 10.95 0.01
N VAL A 414 2.34 10.82 0.27
CA VAL A 414 3.06 9.54 0.25
C VAL A 414 2.74 8.67 1.46
N THR A 415 2.76 9.25 2.67
CA THR A 415 2.68 8.47 3.92
C THR A 415 1.24 8.15 4.33
N VAL A 416 0.31 9.09 4.12
CA VAL A 416 -1.08 8.95 4.59
C VAL A 416 -2.03 8.66 3.43
N ASP A 417 -2.02 9.45 2.36
CA ASP A 417 -3.03 9.32 1.30
C ASP A 417 -2.82 8.07 0.44
N ALA A 418 -1.59 7.81 0.00
CA ALA A 418 -1.27 6.58 -0.73
C ALA A 418 -1.52 5.33 0.14
N TYR A 419 -1.31 5.42 1.46
CA TYR A 419 -1.69 4.35 2.38
C TYR A 419 -3.20 4.14 2.42
N ARG A 420 -4.00 5.20 2.66
CA ARG A 420 -5.47 5.13 2.69
C ARG A 420 -6.07 4.56 1.41
N ILE A 421 -5.53 4.94 0.25
CA ILE A 421 -5.96 4.39 -1.05
C ILE A 421 -5.52 2.92 -1.18
N GLY A 422 -4.34 2.57 -0.68
CA GLY A 422 -3.88 1.18 -0.57
C GLY A 422 -4.74 0.31 0.35
N GLU A 423 -5.40 0.85 1.36
CA GLU A 423 -6.34 0.10 2.20
C GLU A 423 -7.64 -0.23 1.47
N PHE A 424 -8.05 0.61 0.51
CA PHE A 424 -9.37 0.58 -0.11
C PHE A 424 -9.76 -0.77 -0.73
N PRO A 425 -8.90 -1.54 -1.44
CA PRO A 425 -9.28 -2.82 -2.03
C PRO A 425 -9.82 -3.85 -1.03
N PHE A 426 -9.36 -3.82 0.24
CA PHE A 426 -9.92 -4.67 1.29
C PHE A 426 -11.34 -4.21 1.65
N TRP A 427 -11.49 -2.92 1.94
CA TRP A 427 -12.75 -2.32 2.35
C TRP A 427 -13.81 -2.34 1.25
N PHE A 428 -13.41 -2.24 -0.02
CA PHE A 428 -14.29 -2.41 -1.17
C PHE A 428 -15.01 -3.76 -1.14
N HIS A 429 -14.28 -4.85 -0.88
CA HIS A 429 -14.90 -6.17 -0.74
C HIS A 429 -15.74 -6.29 0.53
N GLN A 430 -15.32 -5.62 1.61
CA GLN A 430 -16.10 -5.56 2.84
C GLN A 430 -17.47 -4.90 2.62
N THR A 431 -17.58 -3.86 1.80
CA THR A 431 -18.83 -3.13 1.55
C THR A 431 -19.94 -4.04 1.02
N TRP A 432 -19.72 -4.70 -0.12
CA TRP A 432 -20.76 -5.51 -0.73
C TRP A 432 -20.99 -6.84 0.00
N THR A 433 -19.95 -7.40 0.63
CA THR A 433 -20.11 -8.63 1.46
C THR A 433 -20.95 -8.37 2.70
N THR A 434 -20.79 -7.20 3.33
CA THR A 434 -21.63 -6.76 4.46
C THR A 434 -23.10 -6.70 4.06
N SER A 435 -23.41 -6.08 2.91
CA SER A 435 -24.78 -6.02 2.38
C SER A 435 -25.34 -7.41 2.09
N LEU A 436 -24.56 -8.26 1.41
CA LEU A 436 -24.96 -9.63 1.08
C LEU A 436 -25.21 -10.47 2.34
N GLN A 437 -24.33 -10.37 3.35
CA GLN A 437 -24.43 -11.08 4.62
C GLN A 437 -25.72 -10.71 5.38
N LEU A 438 -26.08 -9.42 5.41
CA LEU A 438 -27.32 -8.96 6.04
C LEU A 438 -28.56 -9.49 5.31
N CYS A 439 -28.56 -9.50 3.98
CA CYS A 439 -29.66 -10.06 3.20
C CYS A 439 -29.85 -11.54 3.48
N ILE A 440 -28.78 -12.34 3.45
CA ILE A 440 -28.87 -13.78 3.72
C ILE A 440 -29.30 -14.05 5.17
N ALA A 441 -28.74 -13.32 6.14
CA ALA A 441 -29.12 -13.48 7.54
C ALA A 441 -30.59 -13.14 7.78
N LEU A 442 -31.13 -12.09 7.16
CA LEU A 442 -32.56 -11.75 7.24
C LEU A 442 -33.45 -12.89 6.72
N VAL A 443 -33.06 -13.52 5.60
CA VAL A 443 -33.77 -14.67 5.03
C VAL A 443 -33.77 -15.85 6.01
N ILE A 444 -32.63 -16.14 6.65
CA ILE A 444 -32.52 -17.22 7.64
C ILE A 444 -33.36 -16.90 8.89
N LEU A 445 -33.34 -15.66 9.39
CA LEU A 445 -34.15 -15.24 10.54
C LEU A 445 -35.65 -15.37 10.28
N LEU A 446 -36.13 -14.87 9.13
CA LEU A 446 -37.52 -14.98 8.68
C LEU A 446 -37.99 -16.44 8.63
N ARG A 447 -37.08 -17.36 8.32
CA ARG A 447 -37.40 -18.79 8.24
C ARG A 447 -37.28 -19.52 9.57
N ALA A 448 -36.37 -19.12 10.45
CA ALA A 448 -36.23 -19.74 11.77
C ALA A 448 -37.40 -19.41 12.71
N VAL A 449 -37.92 -18.18 12.64
CA VAL A 449 -38.88 -17.65 13.63
C VAL A 449 -40.14 -17.04 13.01
N GLY A 450 -40.25 -17.03 11.68
CA GLY A 450 -41.45 -16.55 10.97
C GLY A 450 -41.67 -15.04 11.12
N LEU A 451 -42.95 -14.63 11.20
CA LEU A 451 -43.35 -13.23 11.32
C LEU A 451 -42.82 -12.53 12.59
N ALA A 452 -42.46 -13.28 13.63
CA ALA A 452 -41.83 -12.72 14.83
C ALA A 452 -40.46 -12.06 14.54
N THR A 453 -39.85 -12.33 13.38
CA THR A 453 -38.65 -11.61 12.90
C THR A 453 -38.89 -10.10 12.72
N ILE A 454 -40.14 -9.68 12.49
CA ILE A 454 -40.49 -8.25 12.40
C ILE A 454 -40.19 -7.55 13.73
N ALA A 455 -40.44 -8.20 14.88
CA ALA A 455 -40.08 -7.65 16.19
C ALA A 455 -38.56 -7.50 16.33
N ALA A 456 -37.79 -8.49 15.85
CA ALA A 456 -36.33 -8.41 15.79
C ALA A 456 -35.87 -7.21 14.92
N LEU A 457 -36.45 -7.06 13.73
CA LEU A 457 -36.14 -5.99 12.79
C LEU A 457 -36.45 -4.61 13.38
N VAL A 458 -37.59 -4.45 14.06
CA VAL A 458 -37.97 -3.21 14.75
C VAL A 458 -36.94 -2.84 15.82
N VAL A 459 -36.52 -3.80 16.65
CA VAL A 459 -35.48 -3.53 17.67
C VAL A 459 -34.12 -3.24 17.03
N ILE A 460 -33.76 -3.91 15.94
CA ILE A 460 -32.53 -3.62 15.19
C ILE A 460 -32.58 -2.21 14.58
N ILE A 461 -33.70 -1.83 13.95
CA ILE A 461 -33.89 -0.48 13.39
C ILE A 461 -33.84 0.56 14.52
N LEU A 462 -34.52 0.33 15.63
CA LEU A 462 -34.54 1.24 16.77
C LEU A 462 -33.14 1.39 17.38
N THR A 463 -32.39 0.30 17.54
CA THR A 463 -31.00 0.36 18.01
C THR A 463 -30.09 1.08 17.01
N VAL A 464 -30.27 0.91 15.70
CA VAL A 464 -29.53 1.66 14.67
C VAL A 464 -29.89 3.15 14.69
N LEU A 465 -31.17 3.50 14.82
CA LEU A 465 -31.64 4.89 14.91
C LEU A 465 -31.13 5.56 16.19
N CYS A 466 -31.16 4.86 17.32
CA CYS A 466 -30.54 5.31 18.56
C CYS A 466 -29.03 5.48 18.41
N ASN A 467 -28.36 4.66 17.58
CA ASN A 467 -26.93 4.75 17.34
C ASN A 467 -26.51 5.82 16.31
N ALA A 468 -27.39 6.26 15.42
CA ALA A 468 -27.07 7.25 14.39
C ALA A 468 -26.59 8.62 14.93
N PRO A 469 -27.28 9.28 15.89
CA PRO A 469 -26.78 10.53 16.47
C PRO A 469 -25.48 10.28 17.25
N LEU A 470 -25.31 9.09 17.82
CA LEU A 470 -24.10 8.71 18.54
C LEU A 470 -22.89 8.61 17.60
N ALA A 471 -23.09 8.03 16.42
CA ALA A 471 -22.07 7.94 15.38
C ALA A 471 -21.68 9.33 14.85
N LYS A 472 -22.65 10.25 14.68
CA LYS A 472 -22.37 11.63 14.26
C LYS A 472 -21.51 12.37 15.28
N TRP A 473 -21.85 12.29 16.56
CA TRP A 473 -21.04 12.90 17.63
C TRP A 473 -19.68 12.21 17.78
N GLN A 474 -19.62 10.88 17.64
CA GLN A 474 -18.37 10.13 17.64
C GLN A 474 -17.43 10.65 16.55
N HIS A 475 -17.93 10.84 15.33
CA HIS A 475 -17.14 11.39 14.23
C HIS A 475 -16.67 12.83 14.53
N GLN A 476 -17.55 13.68 15.10
CA GLN A 476 -17.18 15.05 15.48
C GLN A 476 -16.08 15.08 16.54
N PHE A 477 -16.18 14.27 17.61
CA PHE A 477 -15.16 14.20 18.64
C PHE A 477 -13.86 13.58 18.13
N GLN A 478 -13.94 12.54 17.29
CA GLN A 478 -12.78 11.96 16.63
C GLN A 478 -12.08 13.00 15.76
N SER A 479 -12.83 13.80 14.99
CA SER A 479 -12.27 14.89 14.18
C SER A 479 -11.55 15.93 15.04
N LYS A 480 -12.15 16.36 16.16
CA LYS A 480 -11.51 17.31 17.09
C LYS A 480 -10.26 16.74 17.76
N LEU A 481 -10.28 15.44 18.11
CA LEU A 481 -9.12 14.73 18.62
C LEU A 481 -7.97 14.71 17.60
N MET A 482 -8.27 14.42 16.32
CA MET A 482 -7.25 14.42 15.27
C MET A 482 -6.63 15.81 15.08
N VAL A 483 -7.44 16.87 15.09
CA VAL A 483 -6.93 18.26 14.98
C VAL A 483 -6.00 18.59 16.17
N ALA A 484 -6.42 18.31 17.41
CA ALA A 484 -5.59 18.57 18.59
C ALA A 484 -4.29 17.73 18.59
N GLN A 485 -4.36 16.49 18.10
CA GLN A 485 -3.19 15.62 17.96
C GLN A 485 -2.21 16.15 16.91
N ASP A 486 -2.70 16.64 15.76
CA ASP A 486 -1.88 17.23 14.69
C ASP A 486 -1.19 18.52 15.18
N GLU A 487 -1.90 19.40 15.90
CA GLU A 487 -1.30 20.61 16.49
C GLU A 487 -0.17 20.28 17.47
N ARG A 488 -0.38 19.29 18.36
CA ARG A 488 0.66 18.84 19.30
C ARG A 488 1.84 18.22 18.58
N LEU A 489 1.60 17.35 17.59
CA LEU A 489 2.66 16.70 16.80
C LEU A 489 3.47 17.72 16.03
N LYS A 490 2.81 18.71 15.42
CA LYS A 490 3.47 19.83 14.73
C LYS A 490 4.38 20.60 15.68
N ALA A 491 3.86 21.08 16.82
CA ALA A 491 4.65 21.81 17.81
C ALA A 491 5.83 20.99 18.37
N SER A 492 5.63 19.69 18.58
CA SER A 492 6.68 18.77 19.04
C SER A 492 7.78 18.60 17.99
N THR A 493 7.40 18.48 16.71
CA THR A 493 8.34 18.32 15.59
C THR A 493 9.13 19.60 15.36
N GLU A 494 8.48 20.77 15.38
CA GLU A 494 9.14 22.07 15.26
C GLU A 494 10.15 22.32 16.39
N ALA A 495 9.82 21.92 17.62
CA ALA A 495 10.73 22.01 18.75
C ALA A 495 11.94 21.08 18.60
N LEU A 496 11.76 19.85 18.07
CA LEU A 496 12.86 18.92 17.83
C LEU A 496 13.80 19.40 16.72
N VAL A 497 13.24 19.90 15.60
CA VAL A 497 14.02 20.44 14.48
C VAL A 497 14.86 21.64 14.93
N ASN A 498 14.33 22.48 15.81
CA ASN A 498 15.00 23.70 16.29
C ASN A 498 15.64 23.55 17.67
N MET A 499 15.90 22.32 18.15
CA MET A 499 16.34 22.06 19.53
C MET A 499 17.58 22.87 19.93
N LYS A 500 18.54 23.05 19.02
CA LYS A 500 19.75 23.86 19.27
C LYS A 500 19.43 25.31 19.62
N VAL A 501 18.48 25.91 18.89
CA VAL A 501 18.04 27.30 19.11
C VAL A 501 17.27 27.41 20.44
N LEU A 502 16.38 26.46 20.71
CA LEU A 502 15.64 26.42 21.98
C LEU A 502 16.58 26.30 23.18
N LYS A 503 17.63 25.47 23.08
CA LYS A 503 18.69 25.32 24.10
C LYS A 503 19.50 26.60 24.28
N LEU A 504 19.86 27.28 23.19
CA LEU A 504 20.60 28.55 23.22
C LEU A 504 19.84 29.64 23.98
N TYR A 505 18.52 29.72 23.79
CA TYR A 505 17.65 30.70 24.47
C TYR A 505 17.10 30.20 25.82
N ALA A 506 17.45 28.99 26.27
CA ALA A 506 16.87 28.35 27.46
C ALA A 506 15.32 28.30 27.46
N TRP A 507 14.73 28.13 26.27
CA TRP A 507 13.28 28.13 26.06
C TRP A 507 12.62 26.76 26.21
N GLU A 508 13.37 25.72 26.64
CA GLU A 508 12.81 24.36 26.67
C GLU A 508 11.65 24.24 27.66
N ASN A 509 11.73 24.94 28.79
CA ASN A 509 10.66 24.97 29.78
C ASN A 509 9.41 25.69 29.26
N HIS A 510 9.57 26.73 28.45
CA HIS A 510 8.45 27.44 27.83
C HIS A 510 7.76 26.53 26.80
N PHE A 511 8.52 25.96 25.87
CA PHE A 511 7.99 25.04 24.86
C PHE A 511 7.39 23.77 25.47
N LYS A 512 7.96 23.24 26.55
CA LYS A 512 7.37 22.14 27.32
C LYS A 512 5.97 22.50 27.81
N LYS A 513 5.77 23.70 28.39
CA LYS A 513 4.45 24.16 28.84
C LYS A 513 3.45 24.32 27.69
N VAL A 514 3.92 24.81 26.53
CA VAL A 514 3.09 24.89 25.31
C VAL A 514 2.61 23.50 24.90
N ILE A 515 3.51 22.52 24.81
CA ILE A 515 3.18 21.12 24.46
C ILE A 515 2.24 20.49 25.51
N GLU A 516 2.47 20.75 26.80
CA GLU A 516 1.59 20.27 27.89
C GLU A 516 0.18 20.84 27.79
N ASN A 517 0.03 22.11 27.41
CA ASN A 517 -1.28 22.72 27.20
C ASN A 517 -2.01 22.11 26.00
N LEU A 518 -1.31 21.90 24.88
CA LEU A 518 -1.86 21.17 23.73
C LEU A 518 -2.24 19.73 24.10
N ARG A 519 -1.44 19.07 24.95
CA ARG A 519 -1.74 17.72 25.45
C ARG A 519 -2.98 17.67 26.34
N LYS A 520 -3.27 18.73 27.12
CA LYS A 520 -4.52 18.82 27.91
C LYS A 520 -5.75 18.91 27.01
N GLU A 521 -5.69 19.69 25.93
CA GLU A 521 -6.77 19.75 24.93
C GLU A 521 -6.93 18.40 24.22
N GLU A 522 -5.84 17.75 23.81
CA GLU A 522 -5.87 16.40 23.24
C GLU A 522 -6.52 15.40 24.22
N TYR A 523 -6.14 15.42 25.50
CA TYR A 523 -6.68 14.54 26.52
C TYR A 523 -8.19 14.74 26.75
N LYS A 524 -8.67 15.98 26.73
CA LYS A 524 -10.10 16.31 26.83
C LYS A 524 -10.91 15.62 25.73
N TRP A 525 -10.47 15.72 24.47
CA TRP A 525 -11.14 15.07 23.35
C TRP A 525 -10.94 13.55 23.36
N LEU A 526 -9.77 13.06 23.77
CA LEU A 526 -9.50 11.64 23.91
C LEU A 526 -10.44 11.00 24.93
N SER A 527 -10.63 11.63 26.08
CA SER A 527 -11.58 11.17 27.11
C SER A 527 -13.01 11.12 26.57
N ALA A 528 -13.45 12.16 25.85
CA ALA A 528 -14.78 12.19 25.22
C ALA A 528 -14.97 11.05 24.19
N VAL A 529 -13.96 10.80 23.35
CA VAL A 529 -13.95 9.69 22.37
C VAL A 529 -14.01 8.33 23.07
N GLN A 530 -13.21 8.12 24.11
CA GLN A 530 -13.14 6.84 24.83
C GLN A 530 -14.42 6.57 25.63
N MET A 531 -14.98 7.58 26.29
CA MET A 531 -16.28 7.49 26.97
C MET A 531 -17.39 7.12 25.98
N ARG A 532 -17.37 7.74 24.79
CA ARG A 532 -18.34 7.42 23.75
C ARG A 532 -18.15 6.02 23.18
N ARG A 533 -16.91 5.58 23.01
CA ARG A 533 -16.60 4.21 22.60
C ARG A 533 -17.10 3.18 23.63
N ALA A 534 -16.96 3.46 24.92
CA ALA A 534 -17.51 2.61 25.98
C ALA A 534 -19.04 2.53 25.90
N TYR A 535 -19.71 3.67 25.73
CA TYR A 535 -21.17 3.71 25.57
C TYR A 535 -21.67 2.95 24.32
N ASN A 536 -21.00 3.12 23.17
CA ASN A 536 -21.32 2.37 21.95
C ASN A 536 -21.07 0.85 22.16
N GLY A 537 -20.01 0.48 22.88
CA GLY A 537 -19.73 -0.90 23.25
C GLY A 537 -20.83 -1.51 24.10
N PHE A 538 -21.32 -0.78 25.11
CA PHE A 538 -22.42 -1.20 25.97
C PHE A 538 -23.72 -1.44 25.16
N LEU A 539 -24.10 -0.49 24.31
CA LEU A 539 -25.29 -0.63 23.47
C LEU A 539 -25.17 -1.82 22.50
N PHE A 540 -23.98 -2.03 21.93
CA PHE A 540 -23.70 -3.14 21.03
C PHE A 540 -23.86 -4.50 21.72
N TRP A 541 -23.27 -4.69 22.90
CA TRP A 541 -23.39 -5.95 23.65
C TRP A 541 -24.78 -6.20 24.24
N THR A 542 -25.56 -5.15 24.47
CA THR A 542 -26.95 -5.26 24.95
C THR A 542 -27.94 -5.61 23.83
N SER A 543 -27.67 -5.18 22.60
CA SER A 543 -28.52 -5.43 21.42
C SER A 543 -28.95 -6.90 21.23
N PRO A 544 -28.06 -7.92 21.22
CA PRO A 544 -28.46 -9.33 21.12
C PRO A 544 -29.52 -9.77 22.12
N VAL A 545 -29.39 -9.33 23.36
CA VAL A 545 -30.32 -9.72 24.43
C VAL A 545 -31.68 -9.08 24.19
N LEU A 546 -31.72 -7.79 23.86
CA LEU A 546 -32.96 -7.07 23.55
C LEU A 546 -33.68 -7.65 22.33
N VAL A 547 -32.94 -7.90 21.25
CA VAL A 547 -33.49 -8.47 20.02
C VAL A 547 -34.02 -9.89 20.27
N SER A 548 -33.32 -10.71 21.06
CA SER A 548 -33.78 -12.05 21.43
C SER A 548 -35.03 -12.01 22.30
N ALA A 549 -35.07 -11.15 23.32
CA ALA A 549 -36.22 -10.97 24.21
C ALA A 549 -37.47 -10.52 23.44
N ALA A 550 -37.34 -9.50 22.57
CA ALA A 550 -38.44 -9.02 21.75
C ALA A 550 -38.94 -10.08 20.75
N THR A 551 -38.03 -10.84 20.16
CA THR A 551 -38.39 -11.88 19.19
C THR A 551 -39.09 -13.05 19.87
N PHE A 552 -38.56 -13.57 20.97
CA PHE A 552 -39.20 -14.67 21.71
C PHE A 552 -40.51 -14.23 22.38
N GLY A 553 -40.59 -12.97 22.84
CA GLY A 553 -41.86 -12.38 23.29
C GLY A 553 -42.90 -12.32 22.18
N ALA A 554 -42.51 -11.90 20.96
CA ALA A 554 -43.39 -11.93 19.80
C ALA A 554 -43.80 -13.36 19.41
N CYS A 555 -42.92 -14.36 19.56
CA CYS A 555 -43.27 -15.76 19.35
C CYS A 555 -44.37 -16.23 20.31
N TYR A 556 -44.30 -15.80 21.58
CA TYR A 556 -45.33 -16.10 22.56
C TYR A 556 -46.70 -15.52 22.14
N PHE A 557 -46.74 -14.25 21.74
CA PHE A 557 -47.99 -13.60 21.30
C PHE A 557 -48.53 -14.17 19.99
N LEU A 558 -47.66 -14.49 19.03
CA LEU A 558 -48.02 -15.07 17.74
C LEU A 558 -48.23 -16.59 17.81
N LYS A 559 -48.12 -17.20 19.01
CA LYS A 559 -48.23 -18.64 19.26
C LYS A 559 -47.32 -19.49 18.37
N VAL A 560 -46.12 -18.99 18.07
CA VAL A 560 -45.08 -19.73 17.35
C VAL A 560 -44.35 -20.66 18.33
N PRO A 561 -44.29 -21.98 18.09
CA PRO A 561 -43.64 -22.91 19.00
C PRO A 561 -42.12 -22.68 19.02
N LEU A 562 -41.57 -22.51 20.22
CA LEU A 562 -40.13 -22.39 20.44
C LEU A 562 -39.54 -23.79 20.67
N HIS A 563 -38.81 -24.27 19.67
CA HIS A 563 -38.02 -25.52 19.75
C HIS A 563 -36.53 -25.18 19.84
N ALA A 564 -35.72 -26.10 20.38
CA ALA A 564 -34.28 -25.92 20.51
C ALA A 564 -33.63 -25.58 19.16
N ASN A 565 -33.97 -26.32 18.11
CA ASN A 565 -33.47 -26.10 16.77
C ASN A 565 -33.73 -24.66 16.25
N ASN A 566 -34.92 -24.09 16.46
CA ASN A 566 -35.27 -22.73 16.01
C ASN A 566 -34.59 -21.65 16.87
N VAL A 567 -34.56 -21.84 18.20
CA VAL A 567 -33.95 -20.89 19.15
C VAL A 567 -32.44 -20.76 18.92
N PHE A 568 -31.72 -21.88 18.83
CA PHE A 568 -30.27 -21.85 18.61
C PHE A 568 -29.89 -21.38 17.20
N THR A 569 -30.69 -21.71 16.18
CA THR A 569 -30.50 -21.19 14.82
C THR A 569 -30.69 -19.68 14.76
N PHE A 570 -31.71 -19.16 15.46
CA PHE A 570 -31.94 -17.72 15.58
C PHE A 570 -30.77 -17.02 16.27
N VAL A 571 -30.33 -17.50 17.45
CA VAL A 571 -29.22 -16.89 18.20
C VAL A 571 -27.91 -16.94 17.41
N ALA A 572 -27.62 -18.05 16.71
CA ALA A 572 -26.46 -18.17 15.84
C ALA A 572 -26.52 -17.17 14.66
N THR A 573 -27.68 -17.03 14.02
CA THR A 573 -27.89 -16.09 12.91
C THR A 573 -27.79 -14.63 13.38
N LEU A 574 -28.28 -14.33 14.58
CA LEU A 574 -28.19 -13.01 15.18
C LEU A 574 -26.74 -12.58 15.43
N ARG A 575 -25.88 -13.51 15.86
CA ARG A 575 -24.42 -13.26 15.96
C ARG A 575 -23.78 -12.98 14.60
N LEU A 576 -24.26 -13.60 13.52
CA LEU A 576 -23.78 -13.29 12.16
C LEU A 576 -24.13 -11.87 11.71
N VAL A 577 -25.21 -11.28 12.21
CA VAL A 577 -25.66 -9.92 11.84
C VAL A 577 -24.85 -8.83 12.57
N GLN A 578 -24.32 -9.13 13.75
CA GLN A 578 -23.63 -8.16 14.61
C GLN A 578 -22.35 -7.59 14.01
N ASP A 579 -21.49 -8.44 13.47
CA ASP A 579 -20.21 -8.02 12.87
C ASP A 579 -20.42 -7.05 11.69
N PRO A 580 -21.29 -7.35 10.70
CA PRO A 580 -21.69 -6.40 9.66
C PRO A 580 -22.17 -5.04 10.20
N ILE A 581 -23.09 -5.04 11.18
CA ILE A 581 -23.64 -3.79 11.75
C ILE A 581 -22.53 -2.94 12.38
N ARG A 582 -21.61 -3.58 13.10
CA ARG A 582 -20.47 -2.89 13.72
C ARG A 582 -19.51 -2.30 12.68
N ALA A 583 -19.30 -2.98 11.56
CA ALA A 583 -18.33 -2.58 10.53
C ALA A 583 -18.83 -1.46 9.59
N ILE A 584 -20.14 -1.20 9.50
CA ILE A 584 -20.72 -0.19 8.59
C ILE A 584 -20.10 1.21 8.76
N PRO A 585 -19.98 1.78 9.98
CA PRO A 585 -19.36 3.10 10.16
C PRO A 585 -17.92 3.15 9.67
N ASP A 586 -17.14 2.09 9.90
CA ASP A 586 -15.75 1.99 9.46
C ASP A 586 -15.66 1.94 7.93
N VAL A 587 -16.52 1.15 7.28
CA VAL A 587 -16.61 1.07 5.80
C VAL A 587 -16.92 2.45 5.21
N ILE A 588 -17.94 3.14 5.72
CA ILE A 588 -18.32 4.48 5.25
C ILE A 588 -17.16 5.47 5.45
N GLY A 589 -16.53 5.44 6.63
CA GLY A 589 -15.39 6.31 6.95
C GLY A 589 -14.23 6.11 5.98
N VAL A 590 -13.83 4.86 5.73
CA VAL A 590 -12.71 4.56 4.83
C VAL A 590 -13.03 4.92 3.37
N VAL A 591 -14.26 4.68 2.90
CA VAL A 591 -14.66 5.06 1.53
C VAL A 591 -14.57 6.56 1.34
N ILE A 592 -15.08 7.36 2.29
CA ILE A 592 -15.00 8.82 2.24
C ILE A 592 -13.55 9.29 2.27
N GLN A 593 -12.75 8.76 3.20
CA GLN A 593 -11.34 9.13 3.33
C GLN A 593 -10.52 8.76 2.09
N ALA A 594 -10.74 7.58 1.51
CA ALA A 594 -10.08 7.15 0.28
C ALA A 594 -10.45 8.05 -0.91
N LYS A 595 -11.72 8.46 -1.02
CA LYS A 595 -12.17 9.41 -2.05
C LYS A 595 -11.46 10.76 -1.92
N VAL A 596 -11.37 11.31 -0.70
CA VAL A 596 -10.70 12.60 -0.46
C VAL A 596 -9.19 12.49 -0.73
N ALA A 597 -8.54 11.44 -0.22
CA ALA A 597 -7.12 11.15 -0.47
C ALA A 597 -6.81 11.02 -1.97
N PHE A 598 -7.66 10.29 -2.69
CA PHE A 598 -7.52 10.12 -4.13
C PHE A 598 -7.66 11.44 -4.89
N SER A 599 -8.63 12.29 -4.51
CA SER A 599 -8.81 13.62 -5.09
C SER A 599 -7.59 14.52 -4.88
N ARG A 600 -6.99 14.50 -3.68
CA ARG A 600 -5.77 15.29 -3.39
C ARG A 600 -4.57 14.85 -4.22
N ILE A 601 -4.32 13.54 -4.31
CA ILE A 601 -3.23 13.00 -5.14
C ILE A 601 -3.49 13.32 -6.62
N LEU A 602 -4.72 13.20 -7.10
CA LEU A 602 -5.05 13.50 -8.49
C LEU A 602 -4.76 14.98 -8.82
N LYS A 603 -5.23 15.91 -7.96
CA LYS A 603 -4.94 17.34 -8.11
C LYS A 603 -3.43 17.62 -8.13
N PHE A 604 -2.65 16.92 -7.32
CA PHE A 604 -1.19 17.02 -7.33
C PHE A 604 -0.54 16.47 -8.61
N LEU A 605 -1.00 15.30 -9.09
CA LEU A 605 -0.50 14.70 -10.32
C LEU A 605 -0.83 15.53 -11.57
N GLU A 606 -1.93 16.30 -11.52
CA GLU A 606 -2.37 17.21 -12.58
C GLU A 606 -1.72 18.61 -12.50
N ALA A 607 -0.99 18.92 -11.43
CA ALA A 607 -0.33 20.21 -11.26
C ALA A 607 0.69 20.48 -12.40
N PRO A 608 0.92 21.76 -12.77
CA PRO A 608 1.81 22.10 -13.88
C PRO A 608 3.26 21.62 -13.65
N GLU A 609 3.91 21.20 -14.72
CA GLU A 609 5.31 20.74 -14.73
C GLU A 609 6.25 21.81 -15.30
N LEU A 610 7.51 21.83 -14.83
CA LEU A 610 8.60 22.62 -15.40
C LEU A 610 8.88 22.17 -16.83
N GLN A 611 8.82 23.10 -17.78
CA GLN A 611 9.19 22.87 -19.18
C GLN A 611 10.72 23.00 -19.38
N SER A 612 11.51 22.19 -18.67
CA SER A 612 12.98 22.25 -18.70
C SER A 612 13.59 21.82 -20.04
N ALA A 613 12.81 21.17 -20.92
CA ALA A 613 13.26 20.72 -22.23
C ALA A 613 13.67 21.86 -23.18
N ASN A 614 13.19 23.09 -22.94
CA ASN A 614 13.40 24.21 -23.86
C ASN A 614 14.73 24.96 -23.63
N VAL A 615 15.46 24.67 -22.55
CA VAL A 615 16.69 25.41 -22.15
C VAL A 615 17.98 24.68 -22.56
N ARG A 616 17.97 23.33 -22.60
CA ARG A 616 19.17 22.52 -22.85
C ARG A 616 19.19 21.96 -24.25
N THR A 617 20.17 22.36 -25.05
CA THR A 617 20.37 21.83 -26.41
C THR A 617 21.36 20.66 -26.35
N LYS A 618 21.00 19.50 -26.92
CA LYS A 618 21.82 18.26 -26.92
C LYS A 618 22.98 18.28 -27.92
N THR A 619 23.59 19.42 -28.19
CA THR A 619 24.66 19.55 -29.19
C THR A 619 26.03 19.52 -28.52
N ASN A 620 27.04 18.90 -29.17
CA ASN A 620 28.41 18.85 -28.66
C ASN A 620 29.02 20.26 -28.57
N VAL A 621 29.60 20.58 -27.41
CA VAL A 621 30.20 21.89 -27.06
C VAL A 621 31.27 22.32 -28.07
N GLU A 622 31.98 21.37 -28.69
CA GLU A 622 33.09 21.62 -29.62
C GLU A 622 32.68 22.33 -30.93
N THR A 623 31.39 22.39 -31.25
CA THR A 623 30.87 22.98 -32.49
C THR A 623 30.24 24.36 -32.33
N VAL A 624 30.20 24.91 -31.11
CA VAL A 624 29.45 26.13 -30.78
C VAL A 624 30.38 27.22 -30.26
N ASN A 625 30.25 28.45 -30.78
CA ASN A 625 31.08 29.60 -30.38
C ASN A 625 30.76 30.16 -28.99
N HIS A 626 29.66 29.71 -28.36
CA HIS A 626 29.17 30.17 -27.08
C HIS A 626 28.68 28.98 -26.24
N THR A 627 28.90 29.06 -24.93
CA THR A 627 28.46 28.06 -23.95
C THR A 627 27.10 28.42 -23.36
N ILE A 628 26.87 29.72 -23.13
CA ILE A 628 25.60 30.28 -22.65
C ILE A 628 25.25 31.47 -23.55
N LEU A 629 24.04 31.45 -24.11
CA LEU A 629 23.48 32.55 -24.90
C LEU A 629 22.07 32.87 -24.42
N ILE A 630 21.86 34.12 -24.01
CA ILE A 630 20.58 34.66 -23.59
C ILE A 630 20.32 35.92 -24.42
N ASN A 631 19.22 35.93 -25.18
CA ASN A 631 18.84 37.05 -26.05
C ASN A 631 17.48 37.62 -25.62
N SER A 632 17.51 38.87 -25.17
CA SER A 632 16.36 39.68 -24.75
C SER A 632 15.35 38.89 -23.91
N ALA A 633 15.87 38.14 -22.92
CA ALA A 633 15.06 37.19 -22.18
C ALA A 633 14.43 37.78 -20.91
N ASN A 634 13.16 37.44 -20.66
CA ASN A 634 12.41 37.79 -19.47
C ASN A 634 12.10 36.54 -18.67
N PHE A 635 12.51 36.51 -17.40
CA PHE A 635 12.30 35.38 -16.49
C PHE A 635 11.43 35.77 -15.31
N SER A 636 10.57 34.85 -14.88
CA SER A 636 9.73 35.03 -13.69
C SER A 636 9.51 33.72 -12.97
N TRP A 637 9.51 33.80 -11.64
CA TRP A 637 9.12 32.68 -10.77
C TRP A 637 7.61 32.40 -10.81
N GLU A 638 6.80 33.39 -11.21
CA GLU A 638 5.34 33.31 -11.33
C GLU A 638 4.91 33.48 -12.79
N GLU A 639 3.77 32.89 -13.18
CA GLU A 639 3.18 33.01 -14.54
C GLU A 639 2.67 34.43 -14.86
N ASN A 640 2.99 35.43 -14.04
CA ASN A 640 2.58 36.81 -14.24
C ASN A 640 3.64 37.62 -15.02
N LEU A 641 3.31 37.94 -16.27
CA LEU A 641 4.10 38.79 -17.17
C LEU A 641 4.45 40.17 -16.60
N GLN A 642 3.57 40.75 -15.76
CA GLN A 642 3.76 42.14 -15.30
C GLN A 642 4.76 42.28 -14.15
N LYS A 643 5.26 41.16 -13.60
CA LYS A 643 6.26 41.13 -12.52
C LYS A 643 7.43 40.22 -12.86
N ALA A 644 7.97 40.32 -14.07
CA ALA A 644 9.21 39.63 -14.43
C ALA A 644 10.32 40.01 -13.44
N THR A 645 10.94 38.98 -12.83
CA THR A 645 12.03 39.11 -11.87
C THR A 645 13.33 39.49 -12.55
N LEU A 646 13.56 38.99 -13.77
CA LEU A 646 14.66 39.40 -14.63
C LEU A 646 14.11 39.93 -15.94
N ARG A 647 14.64 41.06 -16.41
CA ARG A 647 14.12 41.80 -17.57
C ARG A 647 15.20 42.05 -18.60
N ASN A 648 14.86 41.81 -19.86
CA ASN A 648 15.70 42.06 -21.03
C ASN A 648 17.16 41.60 -20.85
N ILE A 649 17.35 40.38 -20.35
CA ILE A 649 18.69 39.84 -20.11
C ILE A 649 19.32 39.53 -21.47
N ASN A 650 20.50 40.10 -21.70
CA ASN A 650 21.35 39.82 -22.85
C ASN A 650 22.71 39.38 -22.32
N LEU A 651 23.09 38.13 -22.61
CA LEU A 651 24.31 37.53 -22.07
C LEU A 651 24.88 36.51 -23.07
N GLU A 652 26.15 36.67 -23.40
CA GLU A 652 26.93 35.72 -24.20
C GLU A 652 28.19 35.35 -23.42
N ILE A 653 28.41 34.06 -23.18
CA ILE A 653 29.59 33.55 -22.47
C ILE A 653 30.26 32.48 -23.32
N ARG A 654 31.57 32.63 -23.53
CA ARG A 654 32.38 31.73 -24.36
C ARG A 654 32.92 30.55 -23.56
N PRO A 655 33.27 29.42 -24.22
CA PRO A 655 33.91 28.30 -23.56
C PRO A 655 35.22 28.71 -22.85
N GLY A 656 35.35 28.34 -21.58
CA GLY A 656 36.54 28.63 -20.75
C GLY A 656 36.56 30.03 -20.13
N GLU A 657 35.56 30.86 -20.41
CA GLU A 657 35.44 32.20 -19.85
C GLU A 657 35.02 32.15 -18.38
N LYS A 658 35.65 33.00 -17.56
CA LYS A 658 35.29 33.19 -16.14
C LYS A 658 34.66 34.56 -15.98
N VAL A 659 33.40 34.58 -15.55
CA VAL A 659 32.59 35.78 -15.37
C VAL A 659 32.20 35.90 -13.89
N ALA A 660 32.44 37.06 -13.29
CA ALA A 660 31.92 37.37 -11.96
C ALA A 660 30.59 38.12 -12.05
N ILE A 661 29.65 37.85 -11.15
CA ILE A 661 28.35 38.52 -11.08
C ILE A 661 28.28 39.29 -9.75
N CYS A 662 28.10 40.61 -9.83
CA CYS A 662 28.01 41.50 -8.67
C CYS A 662 26.78 42.42 -8.74
N GLY A 663 26.45 43.03 -7.62
CA GLY A 663 25.29 43.92 -7.48
C GLY A 663 24.65 43.84 -6.10
N GLU A 664 23.71 44.73 -5.81
CA GLU A 664 23.04 44.83 -4.51
C GLU A 664 22.26 43.57 -4.11
N VAL A 665 22.03 43.39 -2.81
CA VAL A 665 21.22 42.27 -2.30
C VAL A 665 19.80 42.38 -2.89
N GLY A 666 19.31 41.30 -3.50
CA GLY A 666 18.00 41.29 -4.15
C GLY A 666 18.00 41.67 -5.64
N SER A 667 19.15 42.01 -6.24
CA SER A 667 19.24 42.39 -7.66
C SER A 667 18.98 41.28 -8.70
N GLY A 668 18.67 40.05 -8.26
CA GLY A 668 18.34 38.93 -9.14
C GLY A 668 19.50 37.97 -9.50
N LYS A 669 20.69 38.13 -8.92
CA LYS A 669 21.90 37.31 -9.21
C LYS A 669 21.65 35.79 -9.14
N SER A 670 21.15 35.28 -8.02
CA SER A 670 20.84 33.84 -7.87
C SER A 670 19.68 33.40 -8.78
N THR A 671 18.76 34.32 -9.12
CA THR A 671 17.69 34.05 -10.10
C THR A 671 18.26 33.87 -11.51
N LEU A 672 19.30 34.61 -11.88
CA LEU A 672 19.98 34.45 -13.17
C LEU A 672 20.63 33.07 -13.28
N LEU A 673 21.30 32.60 -12.22
CA LEU A 673 21.85 31.23 -12.18
C LEU A 673 20.73 30.19 -12.28
N ALA A 674 19.61 30.38 -11.57
CA ALA A 674 18.46 29.48 -11.64
C ALA A 674 17.79 29.47 -13.02
N ALA A 675 17.78 30.59 -13.74
CA ALA A 675 17.31 30.66 -15.12
C ALA A 675 18.22 29.85 -16.06
N ILE A 676 19.54 29.95 -15.91
CA ILE A 676 20.52 29.14 -16.66
C ILE A 676 20.35 27.65 -16.39
N LEU A 677 20.02 27.26 -15.15
CA LEU A 677 19.75 25.87 -14.79
C LEU A 677 18.46 25.30 -15.44
N GLY A 678 17.57 26.19 -15.89
CA GLY A 678 16.23 25.86 -16.37
C GLY A 678 15.19 25.69 -15.25
N GLU A 679 15.50 26.18 -14.05
CA GLU A 679 14.57 26.17 -12.90
C GLU A 679 13.59 27.34 -12.97
N VAL A 680 13.93 28.45 -13.62
CA VAL A 680 13.03 29.61 -13.80
C VAL A 680 12.46 29.60 -15.23
N PRO A 681 11.13 29.59 -15.41
CA PRO A 681 10.52 29.66 -16.73
C PRO A 681 10.93 30.92 -17.51
N ASN A 682 11.27 30.73 -18.77
CA ASN A 682 11.43 31.81 -19.74
C ASN A 682 10.06 32.21 -20.28
N ILE A 683 9.71 33.49 -20.16
CA ILE A 683 8.44 34.05 -20.65
C ILE A 683 8.58 34.56 -22.08
N GLN A 684 9.69 35.24 -22.37
CA GLN A 684 9.95 35.92 -23.64
C GLN A 684 11.44 35.92 -23.92
N GLY A 685 11.85 35.82 -25.18
CA GLY A 685 13.25 35.74 -25.59
C GLY A 685 13.75 34.30 -25.66
N THR A 686 15.05 34.10 -25.84
CA THR A 686 15.64 32.76 -26.00
C THR A 686 16.82 32.56 -25.06
N ILE A 687 16.91 31.35 -24.49
CA ILE A 687 18.05 30.88 -23.70
C ILE A 687 18.56 29.57 -24.29
N GLN A 688 19.89 29.47 -24.46
CA GLN A 688 20.56 28.27 -24.93
C GLN A 688 21.78 28.01 -24.05
N VAL A 689 21.87 26.78 -23.54
CA VAL A 689 23.01 26.34 -22.71
C VAL A 689 23.56 25.02 -23.26
N TYR A 690 24.88 24.99 -23.49
CA TYR A 690 25.60 23.85 -24.06
C TYR A 690 26.60 23.27 -23.05
N GLY A 691 26.51 21.97 -22.76
CA GLY A 691 27.42 21.25 -21.86
C GLY A 691 26.83 20.88 -20.50
N LYS A 692 27.60 20.12 -19.71
CA LYS A 692 27.22 19.69 -18.35
C LYS A 692 27.42 20.85 -17.37
N ILE A 693 26.46 21.07 -16.48
CA ILE A 693 26.51 22.12 -15.45
C ILE A 693 26.79 21.49 -14.08
N ALA A 694 27.73 22.07 -13.33
CA ALA A 694 27.88 21.90 -11.89
C ALA A 694 27.37 23.15 -11.18
N TYR A 695 26.53 22.97 -10.16
CA TYR A 695 25.93 24.06 -9.39
C TYR A 695 26.29 23.96 -7.91
N VAL A 696 26.76 25.08 -7.35
CA VAL A 696 27.03 25.26 -5.93
C VAL A 696 26.08 26.35 -5.44
N SER A 697 25.14 25.97 -4.59
CA SER A 697 24.11 26.85 -4.04
C SER A 697 24.62 27.65 -2.85
N GLN A 698 24.07 28.84 -2.64
CA GLN A 698 24.39 29.70 -1.50
C GLN A 698 24.18 28.98 -0.15
N MET A 699 23.06 28.26 0.00
CA MET A 699 22.84 27.36 1.13
C MET A 699 23.32 25.95 0.78
N ALA A 700 24.36 25.48 1.46
CA ALA A 700 24.93 24.15 1.22
C ALA A 700 23.96 23.02 1.62
N TRP A 701 23.73 22.10 0.68
CA TRP A 701 22.90 20.91 0.89
C TRP A 701 23.75 19.63 0.93
N ILE A 702 23.72 18.94 2.06
CA ILE A 702 24.45 17.71 2.35
C ILE A 702 23.45 16.56 2.53
N GLN A 703 23.69 15.46 1.82
CA GLN A 703 22.89 14.24 1.89
C GLN A 703 23.27 13.43 3.14
N THR A 704 22.31 12.72 3.73
CA THR A 704 22.60 11.75 4.79
C THR A 704 23.43 10.59 4.21
N GLY A 705 24.58 10.32 4.81
CA GLY A 705 25.56 9.35 4.33
C GLY A 705 26.98 9.76 4.73
N THR A 706 28.00 9.12 4.17
CA THR A 706 29.40 9.51 4.45
C THR A 706 29.80 10.78 3.72
N ILE A 707 30.89 11.44 4.15
CA ILE A 707 31.45 12.59 3.41
C ILE A 707 31.92 12.13 2.02
N GLN A 708 32.52 10.94 1.95
CA GLN A 708 32.92 10.33 0.69
C GLN A 708 31.74 10.18 -0.28
N GLU A 709 30.64 9.57 0.15
CA GLU A 709 29.42 9.43 -0.68
C GLU A 709 28.87 10.80 -1.14
N ASN A 710 28.94 11.80 -0.27
CA ASN A 710 28.50 13.16 -0.59
C ASN A 710 29.35 13.83 -1.68
N ILE A 711 30.67 13.57 -1.70
CA ILE A 711 31.60 14.11 -2.70
C ILE A 711 31.48 13.33 -4.02
N LEU A 712 31.46 11.99 -3.94
CA LEU A 712 31.31 11.12 -5.11
C LEU A 712 29.96 11.33 -5.81
N PHE A 713 28.89 11.51 -5.04
CA PHE A 713 27.55 11.85 -5.50
C PHE A 713 27.02 10.92 -6.61
N GLY A 714 27.24 9.62 -6.42
CA GLY A 714 26.82 8.56 -7.35
C GLY A 714 27.84 8.22 -8.44
N SER A 715 28.96 8.94 -8.53
CA SER A 715 30.09 8.58 -9.41
C SER A 715 31.00 7.53 -8.76
N ASP A 716 31.68 6.74 -9.58
CA ASP A 716 32.71 5.81 -9.11
C ASP A 716 33.91 6.53 -8.50
N MET A 717 34.56 5.90 -7.52
CA MET A 717 35.73 6.45 -6.83
C MET A 717 37.03 6.22 -7.62
N ASP A 718 37.49 7.26 -8.29
CA ASP A 718 38.89 7.45 -8.69
C ASP A 718 39.71 8.02 -7.52
N SER A 719 40.64 7.22 -6.98
CA SER A 719 41.44 7.58 -5.82
C SER A 719 42.37 8.78 -6.04
N GLN A 720 42.95 8.92 -7.23
CA GLN A 720 43.86 10.03 -7.52
C GLN A 720 43.06 11.32 -7.60
N ARG A 721 42.01 11.32 -8.41
CA ARG A 721 41.14 12.48 -8.58
C ARG A 721 40.45 12.90 -7.29
N TYR A 722 40.07 11.93 -6.46
CA TYR A 722 39.46 12.19 -5.16
C TYR A 722 40.44 12.90 -4.23
N LYS A 723 41.68 12.42 -4.14
CA LYS A 723 42.74 13.06 -3.36
C LYS A 723 43.04 14.48 -3.83
N GLU A 724 43.19 14.66 -5.14
CA GLU A 724 43.37 15.99 -5.74
C GLU A 724 42.18 16.91 -5.41
N THR A 725 40.95 16.40 -5.47
CA THR A 725 39.75 17.18 -5.11
C THR A 725 39.78 17.63 -3.64
N LEU A 726 40.18 16.75 -2.71
CA LEU A 726 40.28 17.08 -1.29
C LEU A 726 41.34 18.15 -1.00
N GLU A 727 42.48 18.07 -1.69
CA GLU A 727 43.57 19.05 -1.59
C GLU A 727 43.11 20.41 -2.13
N ARG A 728 42.57 20.45 -3.36
CA ARG A 728 42.09 21.68 -4.03
C ARG A 728 40.91 22.36 -3.34
N CYS A 729 40.17 21.64 -2.51
CA CYS A 729 39.06 22.18 -1.70
C CYS A 729 39.46 22.45 -0.25
N SER A 730 40.74 22.36 0.11
CA SER A 730 41.26 22.59 1.46
C SER A 730 40.56 21.73 2.55
N LEU A 731 40.11 20.52 2.19
CA LEU A 731 39.35 19.63 3.08
C LEU A 731 40.24 18.69 3.91
N VAL A 732 41.51 18.52 3.55
CA VAL A 732 42.41 17.55 4.18
C VAL A 732 42.47 17.74 5.70
N LYS A 733 42.68 18.99 6.17
CA LYS A 733 42.72 19.32 7.60
C LYS A 733 41.38 19.11 8.31
N ASP A 734 40.26 19.35 7.62
CA ASP A 734 38.92 19.11 8.18
C ASP A 734 38.71 17.61 8.42
N LEU A 735 39.13 16.77 7.48
CA LEU A 735 38.96 15.32 7.57
C LEU A 735 39.84 14.71 8.67
N GLU A 736 41.06 15.21 8.87
CA GLU A 736 41.95 14.76 9.95
C GLU A 736 41.36 14.99 11.36
N LEU A 737 40.48 15.99 11.51
CA LEU A 737 39.80 16.30 12.77
C LEU A 737 38.56 15.43 13.01
N LEU A 738 38.08 14.71 12.01
CA LEU A 738 36.89 13.87 12.13
C LEU A 738 37.25 12.46 12.61
N PRO A 739 36.44 11.85 13.50
CA PRO A 739 36.78 10.54 14.10
C PRO A 739 37.03 9.40 13.09
N TYR A 740 36.38 9.47 11.93
CA TYR A 740 36.51 8.46 10.86
C TYR A 740 36.91 9.08 9.52
N GLY A 741 37.51 10.27 9.51
CA GLY A 741 37.91 10.94 8.27
C GLY A 741 36.73 11.16 7.32
N ASP A 742 36.91 10.80 6.04
CA ASP A 742 35.93 10.88 4.97
C ASP A 742 34.79 9.84 5.07
N LEU A 743 34.99 8.76 5.83
CA LEU A 743 33.98 7.76 6.15
C LEU A 743 33.07 8.16 7.31
N THR A 744 33.26 9.36 7.86
CA THR A 744 32.39 9.89 8.92
C THR A 744 30.97 10.07 8.39
N GLU A 745 30.00 9.43 9.04
CA GLU A 745 28.58 9.60 8.71
C GLU A 745 28.05 10.97 9.11
N ILE A 746 27.42 11.62 8.15
CA ILE A 746 26.85 12.95 8.27
C ILE A 746 25.33 12.84 8.34
N GLY A 747 24.75 13.35 9.44
CA GLY A 747 23.31 13.34 9.69
C GLY A 747 22.53 14.26 8.75
N GLU A 748 21.20 14.25 8.88
CA GLU A 748 20.30 15.04 8.04
C GLU A 748 20.74 16.52 7.99
N ARG A 749 20.90 17.09 6.78
CA ARG A 749 21.39 18.47 6.54
C ARG A 749 22.78 18.80 7.12
N GLY A 750 23.56 17.77 7.44
CA GLY A 750 24.90 17.90 8.00
C GLY A 750 24.97 18.67 9.30
N VAL A 751 24.06 18.43 10.24
CA VAL A 751 24.03 19.10 11.56
C VAL A 751 25.39 19.05 12.29
N ASN A 752 26.21 18.03 12.02
CA ASN A 752 27.52 17.83 12.63
C ASN A 752 28.66 18.67 12.02
N LEU A 753 28.43 19.37 10.91
CA LEU A 753 29.45 20.12 10.18
C LEU A 753 29.29 21.64 10.38
N SER A 754 30.41 22.36 10.36
CA SER A 754 30.41 23.84 10.34
C SER A 754 29.90 24.38 8.98
N GLY A 755 29.51 25.66 8.93
CA GLY A 755 29.05 26.30 7.68
C GLY A 755 30.10 26.23 6.57
N GLY A 756 31.34 26.61 6.87
CA GLY A 756 32.45 26.54 5.92
C GLY A 756 32.77 25.11 5.46
N GLN A 757 32.69 24.12 6.35
CA GLN A 757 32.87 22.70 5.97
C GLN A 757 31.80 22.24 4.98
N LYS A 758 30.54 22.63 5.20
CA LYS A 758 29.46 22.29 4.25
C LYS A 758 29.69 22.91 2.88
N GLN A 759 30.13 24.17 2.83
CA GLN A 759 30.47 24.84 1.56
C GLN A 759 31.63 24.13 0.84
N ARG A 760 32.71 23.81 1.56
CA ARG A 760 33.86 23.08 0.98
C ARG A 760 33.50 21.68 0.46
N ILE A 761 32.65 20.93 1.16
CA ILE A 761 32.16 19.62 0.68
C ILE A 761 31.31 19.79 -0.59
N GLN A 762 30.50 20.84 -0.69
CA GLN A 762 29.73 21.12 -1.90
C GLN A 762 30.62 21.52 -3.09
N LEU A 763 31.68 22.30 -2.84
CA LEU A 763 32.70 22.60 -3.84
C LEU A 763 33.42 21.32 -4.31
N ALA A 764 33.84 20.47 -3.37
CA ALA A 764 34.44 19.17 -3.69
C ALA A 764 33.53 18.30 -4.54
N ARG A 765 32.22 18.24 -4.21
CA ARG A 765 31.21 17.57 -5.02
C ARG A 765 31.17 18.12 -6.45
N ALA A 766 31.17 19.44 -6.63
CA ALA A 766 31.13 20.07 -7.94
C ALA A 766 32.41 19.79 -8.76
N LEU A 767 33.59 19.87 -8.15
CA LEU A 767 34.87 19.57 -8.81
C LEU A 767 34.99 18.09 -9.20
N TYR A 768 34.58 17.19 -8.31
CA TYR A 768 34.56 15.75 -8.57
C TYR A 768 33.57 15.32 -9.67
N GLN A 769 32.61 16.18 -10.04
CA GLN A 769 31.71 15.89 -11.16
C GLN A 769 32.26 16.30 -12.53
N ASN A 770 33.37 17.07 -12.58
CA ASN A 770 34.05 17.59 -13.80
C ASN A 770 33.07 18.01 -14.90
N ALA A 771 32.28 19.04 -14.59
CA ALA A 771 31.34 19.63 -15.53
C ALA A 771 32.05 20.58 -16.52
N ASP A 772 31.33 21.08 -17.52
CA ASP A 772 31.83 22.06 -18.49
C ASP A 772 31.62 23.51 -17.99
N ILE A 773 30.51 23.71 -17.27
CA ILE A 773 30.05 24.99 -16.72
C ILE A 773 29.94 24.86 -15.20
N TYR A 774 30.51 25.82 -14.47
CA TYR A 774 30.40 25.93 -13.02
C TYR A 774 29.63 27.18 -12.66
N LEU A 775 28.48 26.99 -12.01
CA LEU A 775 27.66 28.07 -11.45
C LEU A 775 27.86 28.08 -9.94
N LEU A 776 28.53 29.12 -9.43
CA LEU A 776 28.93 29.23 -8.03
C LEU A 776 28.19 30.41 -7.38
N ASP A 777 27.20 30.11 -6.54
CA ASP A 777 26.38 31.12 -5.87
C ASP A 777 26.93 31.43 -4.46
N ASP A 778 27.78 32.46 -4.36
CA ASP A 778 28.40 32.93 -3.13
C ASP A 778 29.09 31.84 -2.27
N PRO A 779 30.02 31.05 -2.87
CA PRO A 779 30.55 29.84 -2.27
C PRO A 779 31.51 30.06 -1.09
N PHE A 780 31.94 31.30 -0.83
CA PHE A 780 32.97 31.63 0.17
C PHE A 780 32.44 32.40 1.38
N SER A 781 31.13 32.66 1.43
CA SER A 781 30.49 33.49 2.47
C SER A 781 30.62 32.96 3.90
N ALA A 782 30.76 31.64 4.10
CA ALA A 782 30.87 31.02 5.42
C ALA A 782 32.29 30.51 5.74
N VAL A 783 33.29 30.93 4.94
CA VAL A 783 34.69 30.53 5.04
C VAL A 783 35.54 31.73 5.47
N ASP A 784 36.58 31.47 6.27
CA ASP A 784 37.54 32.49 6.68
C ASP A 784 38.34 33.05 5.48
N ALA A 785 38.85 34.27 5.60
CA ALA A 785 39.49 34.98 4.48
C ALA A 785 40.73 34.27 3.91
N GLU A 786 41.51 33.58 4.74
CA GLU A 786 42.69 32.82 4.32
C GLU A 786 42.27 31.61 3.47
N THR A 787 41.33 30.81 3.99
CA THR A 787 40.81 29.65 3.26
C THR A 787 40.04 30.07 2.00
N ALA A 788 39.29 31.18 2.03
CA ALA A 788 38.62 31.73 0.85
C ALA A 788 39.63 32.13 -0.24
N SER A 789 40.75 32.73 0.14
CA SER A 789 41.83 33.09 -0.79
C SER A 789 42.53 31.86 -1.38
N SER A 790 42.80 30.83 -0.58
CA SER A 790 43.33 29.55 -1.05
C SER A 790 42.37 28.87 -2.02
N LEU A 791 41.08 28.76 -1.67
CA LEU A 791 40.04 28.23 -2.55
C LEU A 791 39.94 29.03 -3.85
N PHE A 792 39.95 30.36 -3.79
CA PHE A 792 39.89 31.16 -5.01
C PHE A 792 41.04 30.86 -5.97
N ASN A 793 42.27 30.81 -5.46
CA ASN A 793 43.45 30.55 -6.29
C ASN A 793 43.53 29.09 -6.76
N GLU A 794 43.46 28.13 -5.84
CA GLU A 794 43.68 26.72 -6.14
C GLU A 794 42.47 26.06 -6.83
N TYR A 795 41.25 26.46 -6.47
CA TYR A 795 40.02 25.90 -7.04
C TYR A 795 39.56 26.69 -8.28
N VAL A 796 39.27 27.99 -8.14
CA VAL A 796 38.64 28.77 -9.22
C VAL A 796 39.63 29.07 -10.35
N MET A 797 40.86 29.46 -10.01
CA MET A 797 41.84 29.84 -11.02
C MET A 797 42.62 28.66 -11.59
N GLU A 798 43.04 27.73 -10.75
CA GLU A 798 43.87 26.60 -11.20
C GLU A 798 43.03 25.39 -11.61
N ALA A 799 42.29 24.78 -10.68
CA ALA A 799 41.53 23.56 -10.96
C ALA A 799 40.43 23.76 -12.04
N LEU A 800 39.82 24.94 -12.09
CA LEU A 800 38.83 25.34 -13.10
C LEU A 800 39.43 26.22 -14.23
N SER A 801 40.76 26.20 -14.41
CA SER A 801 41.45 27.04 -15.41
C SER A 801 40.87 26.96 -16.82
N ARG A 802 40.49 25.77 -17.29
CA ARG A 802 39.92 25.55 -18.64
C ARG A 802 38.39 25.44 -18.68
N LYS A 803 37.70 25.71 -17.57
CA LYS A 803 36.25 25.56 -17.44
C LYS A 803 35.55 26.92 -17.50
N THR A 804 34.29 26.90 -17.93
CA THR A 804 33.45 28.10 -17.91
C THR A 804 32.94 28.31 -16.48
N VAL A 805 33.16 29.49 -15.89
CA VAL A 805 32.80 29.74 -14.49
C VAL A 805 31.96 31.02 -14.39
N LEU A 806 30.78 30.92 -13.78
CA LEU A 806 29.97 32.06 -13.35
C LEU A 806 29.96 32.08 -11.83
N LEU A 807 30.59 33.08 -11.23
CA LEU A 807 30.72 33.20 -9.79
C LEU A 807 29.98 34.44 -9.30
N VAL A 808 28.94 34.25 -8.50
CA VAL A 808 28.29 35.31 -7.73
C VAL A 808 29.10 35.53 -6.46
N THR A 809 29.54 36.76 -6.21
CA THR A 809 30.28 37.11 -5.00
C THR A 809 29.93 38.51 -4.53
N HIS A 810 29.89 38.68 -3.20
CA HIS A 810 29.85 39.97 -2.54
C HIS A 810 31.25 40.49 -2.17
N GLN A 811 32.28 39.65 -2.28
CA GLN A 811 33.68 40.01 -2.04
C GLN A 811 34.27 40.64 -3.29
N VAL A 812 34.52 41.94 -3.23
CA VAL A 812 34.98 42.77 -4.35
C VAL A 812 36.45 42.45 -4.71
N ASP A 813 37.23 41.97 -3.74
CA ASP A 813 38.67 41.69 -3.88
C ASP A 813 38.99 40.65 -4.97
N PHE A 814 38.06 39.74 -5.27
CA PHE A 814 38.25 38.70 -6.29
C PHE A 814 37.90 39.14 -7.71
N LEU A 815 37.13 40.22 -7.87
CA LEU A 815 36.62 40.67 -9.18
C LEU A 815 37.71 40.99 -10.21
N PRO A 816 38.87 41.57 -9.86
CA PRO A 816 39.91 41.91 -10.85
C PRO A 816 40.48 40.72 -11.62
N ALA A 817 40.34 39.50 -11.09
CA ALA A 817 40.96 38.32 -11.68
C ALA A 817 40.03 37.60 -12.69
N PHE A 818 38.79 38.06 -12.88
CA PHE A 818 37.85 37.54 -13.87
C PHE A 818 38.02 38.20 -15.24
N HIS A 819 37.62 37.50 -16.31
CA HIS A 819 37.69 38.03 -17.69
C HIS A 819 36.68 39.16 -17.90
N SER A 820 35.50 39.02 -17.29
CA SER A 820 34.41 39.98 -17.36
C SER A 820 33.66 39.99 -16.03
N VAL A 821 33.10 41.14 -15.68
CA VAL A 821 32.25 41.33 -14.51
C VAL A 821 30.88 41.81 -14.99
N LEU A 822 29.83 41.14 -14.51
CA LEU A 822 28.43 41.42 -14.81
C LEU A 822 27.81 42.18 -13.63
N LEU A 823 27.53 43.48 -13.83
CA LEU A 823 26.86 44.31 -12.85
C LEU A 823 25.34 44.23 -13.03
N MET A 824 24.66 43.72 -12.00
CA MET A 824 23.19 43.59 -11.97
C MET A 824 22.55 44.55 -10.98
N SER A 825 21.48 45.22 -11.41
CA SER A 825 20.62 46.04 -10.55
C SER A 825 19.15 45.85 -10.94
N ASP A 826 18.25 45.77 -9.94
CA ASP A 826 16.79 45.65 -10.14
C ASP A 826 16.33 44.61 -11.17
N GLY A 827 17.05 43.49 -11.28
CA GLY A 827 16.72 42.40 -12.22
C GLY A 827 17.16 42.64 -13.67
N GLU A 828 17.96 43.66 -13.93
CA GLU A 828 18.53 43.99 -15.24
C GLU A 828 20.06 43.90 -15.20
N VAL A 829 20.67 43.65 -16.36
CA VAL A 829 22.12 43.75 -16.55
C VAL A 829 22.43 45.18 -16.97
N LEU A 830 23.08 45.96 -16.11
CA LEU A 830 23.46 47.34 -16.41
C LEU A 830 24.65 47.37 -17.37
N GLN A 831 25.69 46.61 -17.05
CA GLN A 831 26.92 46.58 -17.83
C GLN A 831 27.67 45.25 -17.63
N ALA A 832 28.28 44.76 -18.69
CA ALA A 832 29.20 43.62 -18.69
C ALA A 832 30.54 44.07 -19.28
N ALA A 833 31.59 44.17 -18.46
CA ALA A 833 32.91 44.58 -18.95
C ALA A 833 34.03 44.11 -17.99
N PRO A 834 35.31 44.16 -18.42
CA PRO A 834 36.44 43.92 -17.52
C PRO A 834 36.46 44.88 -16.34
N TYR A 835 37.00 44.44 -15.19
CA TYR A 835 37.00 45.18 -13.93
C TYR A 835 37.47 46.65 -14.07
N HIS A 836 38.60 46.88 -14.73
CA HIS A 836 39.17 48.23 -14.89
C HIS A 836 38.28 49.15 -15.72
N HIS A 837 37.51 48.60 -16.66
CA HIS A 837 36.58 49.37 -17.48
C HIS A 837 35.36 49.78 -16.65
N LEU A 838 34.77 48.87 -15.89
CA LEU A 838 33.63 49.18 -15.00
C LEU A 838 33.99 50.20 -13.93
N LEU A 839 35.19 50.07 -13.34
CA LEU A 839 35.69 51.03 -12.34
C LEU A 839 35.83 52.44 -12.93
N ALA A 840 36.08 52.58 -14.23
CA ALA A 840 36.16 53.87 -14.89
C ALA A 840 34.81 54.37 -15.42
N SER A 841 33.89 53.48 -15.81
CA SER A 841 32.68 53.84 -16.56
C SER A 841 31.37 53.86 -15.77
N SER A 842 31.27 53.14 -14.64
CA SER A 842 30.02 53.05 -13.86
C SER A 842 30.20 53.63 -12.46
N GLN A 843 29.34 54.59 -12.12
CA GLN A 843 29.31 55.18 -10.78
C GLN A 843 28.80 54.17 -9.75
N GLU A 844 27.79 53.37 -10.10
CA GLU A 844 27.19 52.33 -9.26
C GLU A 844 28.22 51.26 -8.86
N PHE A 845 29.11 50.89 -9.80
CA PHE A 845 30.21 49.97 -9.50
C PHE A 845 31.25 50.60 -8.57
N GLN A 846 31.59 51.88 -8.75
CA GLN A 846 32.49 52.59 -7.84
C GLN A 846 31.92 52.68 -6.42
N GLU A 847 30.63 52.98 -6.28
CA GLU A 847 29.93 53.03 -5.00
C GLU A 847 29.96 51.67 -4.31
N LEU A 848 29.70 50.57 -5.05
CA LEU A 848 29.78 49.21 -4.51
C LEU A 848 31.20 48.85 -4.02
N VAL A 849 32.24 49.21 -4.79
CA VAL A 849 33.65 48.99 -4.42
C VAL A 849 34.05 49.83 -3.20
N ASN A 850 33.62 51.08 -3.14
CA ASN A 850 33.95 52.00 -2.05
C ASN A 850 33.25 51.60 -0.75
N ALA A 851 31.96 51.23 -0.81
CA ALA A 851 31.21 50.72 0.34
C ALA A 851 31.88 49.47 0.95
N HIS A 852 32.42 48.59 0.10
CA HIS A 852 33.17 47.43 0.57
C HIS A 852 34.48 47.82 1.27
N LYS A 853 35.24 48.77 0.71
CA LYS A 853 36.48 49.27 1.32
C LYS A 853 36.26 49.95 2.67
N GLU A 854 35.17 50.71 2.83
CA GLU A 854 34.80 51.33 4.10
C GLU A 854 34.47 50.28 5.17
N THR A 855 33.76 49.22 4.78
CA THR A 855 33.41 48.11 5.68
C THR A 855 34.62 47.24 6.04
N ALA A 856 35.56 47.03 5.11
CA ALA A 856 36.80 46.28 5.36
C ALA A 856 37.86 47.09 6.13
N GLY A 857 37.78 48.43 6.09
CA GLY A 857 38.70 49.35 6.76
C GLY A 857 38.50 49.49 8.27
N SER A 858 37.32 49.14 8.81
CA SER A 858 37.02 49.26 10.25
C SER A 858 37.64 48.15 11.12
N ASP A 859 38.13 47.06 10.54
CA ASP A 859 38.73 45.92 11.29
C ASP A 859 40.24 46.06 11.56
N ARG A 860 40.87 47.18 11.20
CA ARG A 860 42.33 47.38 11.37
C ARG A 860 42.76 48.37 12.46
N LEU A 861 41.89 48.78 13.38
CA LEU A 861 42.26 49.69 14.47
C LEU A 861 41.76 49.22 15.84
N ALA A 862 42.59 48.42 16.52
CA ALA A 862 42.79 48.48 17.98
C ALA A 862 43.99 47.58 18.36
N ASP A 863 45.20 48.11 18.26
CA ASP A 863 46.35 47.59 19.02
C ASP A 863 46.06 47.79 20.51
N VAL A 864 45.80 46.69 21.21
CA VAL A 864 45.77 46.63 22.69
C VAL A 864 47.07 45.96 23.16
N PRO A 865 47.80 46.52 24.14
CA PRO A 865 49.09 45.96 24.55
C PRO A 865 48.92 44.59 25.18
N ALA A 866 49.79 43.66 24.79
CA ALA A 866 49.89 42.32 25.36
C ALA A 866 50.18 42.37 26.88
N ALA A 867 49.17 42.06 27.68
CA ALA A 867 49.34 41.81 29.11
C ALA A 867 49.74 40.34 29.33
N GLN A 868 50.95 40.15 29.87
CA GLN A 868 51.41 38.90 30.47
C GLN A 868 50.47 38.51 31.63
N GLY A 869 49.87 37.31 31.57
CA GLY A 869 49.05 36.82 32.68
C GLY A 869 48.46 35.42 32.48
N ARG A 870 49.11 34.43 33.10
CA ARG A 870 48.59 33.11 33.53
C ARG A 870 48.29 32.06 32.45
N GLY A 871 49.37 31.37 32.05
CA GLY A 871 49.30 29.98 31.64
C GLY A 871 48.97 29.07 32.84
N THR A 872 47.71 28.70 33.01
CA THR A 872 47.35 27.49 33.78
C THR A 872 45.99 26.87 33.38
N ILE A 873 45.09 27.59 32.69
CA ILE A 873 43.74 27.05 32.38
C ILE A 873 43.70 26.22 31.08
N ALA A 874 44.65 26.41 30.15
CA ALA A 874 44.65 25.73 28.86
C ALA A 874 45.11 24.26 28.88
N ARG A 875 45.72 23.78 29.98
CA ARG A 875 46.12 22.35 30.10
C ARG A 875 44.99 21.46 30.60
N ASP A 876 44.04 22.00 31.38
CA ASP A 876 42.94 21.19 31.93
C ASP A 876 41.78 21.01 30.95
N ILE A 877 41.56 21.96 30.03
CA ILE A 877 40.57 21.77 28.96
C ILE A 877 41.08 20.72 27.94
N ARG A 878 42.39 20.68 27.67
CA ARG A 878 42.97 19.69 26.74
C ARG A 878 43.02 18.27 27.34
N LYS A 879 43.22 18.13 28.66
CA LYS A 879 43.15 16.82 29.33
C LYS A 879 41.72 16.28 29.44
N THR A 880 40.73 17.13 29.67
CA THR A 880 39.34 16.68 29.83
C THR A 880 38.70 16.23 28.50
N TYR A 881 39.17 16.75 27.36
CA TYR A 881 38.74 16.27 26.03
C TYR A 881 39.48 15.00 25.59
N ILE A 882 40.77 14.83 25.93
CA ILE A 882 41.55 13.65 25.53
C ILE A 882 41.24 12.41 26.39
N GLU A 883 40.84 12.56 27.67
CA GLU A 883 40.50 11.41 28.52
C GLU A 883 39.10 10.81 28.26
N LYS A 884 38.24 11.47 27.48
CA LYS A 884 36.92 10.92 27.09
C LYS A 884 36.91 10.18 25.74
N GLU A 885 37.95 10.28 24.93
CA GLU A 885 38.04 9.57 23.64
C GLU A 885 38.54 8.13 23.76
N ASN A 886 39.24 7.76 24.84
CA ASN A 886 39.80 6.41 25.00
C ASN A 886 38.83 5.33 25.54
N LYS A 887 37.51 5.59 25.47
CA LYS A 887 36.47 4.55 25.63
C LYS A 887 35.42 4.58 24.51
N GLY A 888 35.78 5.04 23.32
CA GLY A 888 35.01 4.78 22.11
C GLY A 888 35.20 3.34 21.67
N SER A 889 34.16 2.51 21.87
CA SER A 889 34.00 1.24 21.14
C SER A 889 34.31 1.45 19.65
N LYS A 890 35.07 0.53 19.04
CA LYS A 890 35.27 0.47 17.58
C LYS A 890 33.88 0.31 16.91
N GLY A 891 33.22 1.41 16.57
CA GLY A 891 31.91 1.38 15.92
C GLY A 891 30.95 2.53 16.25
N ASP A 892 31.23 3.43 17.20
CA ASP A 892 30.33 4.55 17.49
C ASP A 892 30.48 5.67 16.44
N GLN A 893 29.69 5.62 15.37
CA GLN A 893 29.51 6.73 14.43
C GLN A 893 28.67 7.86 15.06
N LEU A 894 28.73 9.06 14.48
CA LEU A 894 27.98 10.24 14.97
C LEU A 894 26.46 10.06 14.89
N ILE A 895 25.99 9.15 14.04
CA ILE A 895 24.60 8.71 13.96
C ILE A 895 24.56 7.30 14.54
N LYS A 896 23.83 7.11 15.63
CA LYS A 896 23.50 5.76 16.12
C LYS A 896 22.19 5.32 15.47
N GLN A 897 22.19 4.14 14.86
CA GLN A 897 20.93 3.50 14.49
C GLN A 897 20.10 3.27 15.75
N GLU A 898 18.77 3.34 15.62
CA GLU A 898 17.86 3.10 16.74
C GLU A 898 18.09 1.69 17.30
N GLU A 899 18.74 1.60 18.47
CA GLU A 899 18.92 0.35 19.20
C GLU A 899 17.55 -0.13 19.68
N ARG A 900 17.07 -1.22 19.09
CA ARG A 900 15.86 -1.91 19.56
C ARG A 900 16.26 -2.90 20.63
N GLU A 901 15.46 -3.02 21.70
CA GLU A 901 15.63 -4.14 22.62
C GLU A 901 15.50 -5.46 21.83
N ILE A 902 16.57 -6.27 21.85
CA ILE A 902 16.62 -7.57 21.17
C ILE A 902 16.25 -8.65 22.19
N GLY A 903 15.20 -9.43 21.90
CA GLY A 903 14.78 -10.57 22.72
C GLY A 903 13.38 -10.42 23.31
N ASP A 904 13.08 -11.25 24.33
CA ASP A 904 11.82 -11.20 25.05
C ASP A 904 11.83 -10.05 26.07
N ALA A 905 10.91 -9.10 25.91
CA ALA A 905 10.74 -7.98 26.84
C ALA A 905 10.19 -8.42 28.21
N GLY A 906 9.73 -9.67 28.34
CA GLY A 906 9.21 -10.25 29.57
C GLY A 906 8.01 -9.47 30.13
N PHE A 907 7.79 -9.54 31.44
CA PHE A 907 6.67 -8.87 32.11
C PHE A 907 6.95 -7.40 32.49
N LYS A 908 8.20 -6.93 32.39
CA LYS A 908 8.60 -5.61 32.88
C LYS A 908 7.82 -4.45 32.23
N PRO A 909 7.63 -4.39 30.90
CA PRO A 909 6.83 -3.33 30.27
C PRO A 909 5.37 -3.34 30.73
N TYR A 910 4.78 -4.52 30.92
CA TYR A 910 3.41 -4.68 31.40
C TYR A 910 3.25 -4.18 32.84
N VAL A 911 4.19 -4.52 33.72
CA VAL A 911 4.21 -4.03 35.11
C VAL A 911 4.42 -2.51 35.14
N GLN A 912 5.33 -1.98 34.31
CA GLN A 912 5.52 -0.53 34.18
C GLN A 912 4.24 0.17 33.72
N TYR A 913 3.52 -0.40 32.75
CA TYR A 913 2.24 0.12 32.28
C TYR A 913 1.16 0.10 33.38
N LEU A 914 1.05 -1.01 34.12
CA LEU A 914 0.06 -1.17 35.20
C LEU A 914 0.38 -0.34 36.46
N ASN A 915 1.65 -0.01 36.70
CA ASN A 915 2.07 0.87 37.80
C ASN A 915 1.65 2.33 37.59
N GLN A 916 1.34 2.74 36.35
CA GLN A 916 0.90 4.12 36.08
C GLN A 916 -0.56 4.33 36.49
N ASN A 917 -0.86 5.46 37.13
CA ASN A 917 -2.22 5.94 37.42
C ASN A 917 -3.19 4.89 37.99
N LYS A 918 -2.81 4.20 39.08
CA LYS A 918 -3.63 3.15 39.72
C LYS A 918 -4.03 2.03 38.72
N GLY A 919 -3.22 1.77 37.70
CA GLY A 919 -3.52 0.83 36.62
C GLY A 919 -3.84 -0.58 37.11
N PHE A 920 -3.14 -1.08 38.14
CA PHE A 920 -3.45 -2.36 38.79
C PHE A 920 -4.87 -2.44 39.34
N LEU A 921 -5.39 -1.37 39.94
CA LEU A 921 -6.76 -1.34 40.46
C LEU A 921 -7.77 -1.38 39.31
N TYR A 922 -7.58 -0.57 38.27
CA TYR A 922 -8.46 -0.55 37.11
C TYR A 922 -8.43 -1.87 36.34
N PHE A 923 -7.26 -2.50 36.20
CA PHE A 923 -7.10 -3.80 35.57
C PHE A 923 -7.82 -4.90 36.37
N SER A 924 -7.67 -4.93 37.69
CA SER A 924 -8.36 -5.89 38.55
C SER A 924 -9.88 -5.73 38.49
N VAL A 925 -10.38 -4.49 38.56
CA VAL A 925 -11.82 -4.20 38.41
C VAL A 925 -12.32 -4.63 37.03
N ALA A 926 -11.62 -4.27 35.95
CA ALA A 926 -12.01 -4.66 34.59
C ALA A 926 -12.00 -6.18 34.39
N SER A 927 -11.00 -6.88 34.94
CA SER A 927 -10.90 -8.33 34.87
C SER A 927 -12.02 -9.02 35.63
N LEU A 928 -12.35 -8.54 36.84
CA LEU A 928 -13.48 -9.06 37.63
C LEU A 928 -14.81 -8.79 36.93
N SER A 929 -15.02 -7.59 36.39
CA SER A 929 -16.23 -7.26 35.62
C SER A 929 -16.36 -8.12 34.36
N HIS A 930 -15.26 -8.40 33.67
CA HIS A 930 -15.26 -9.26 32.49
C HIS A 930 -15.57 -10.72 32.85
N LEU A 931 -14.99 -11.22 33.96
CA LEU A 931 -15.27 -12.56 34.47
C LEU A 931 -16.75 -12.70 34.87
N LEU A 932 -17.30 -11.72 35.58
CA LEU A 932 -18.73 -11.67 35.92
C LEU A 932 -19.60 -11.65 34.65
N PHE A 933 -19.23 -10.84 33.65
CA PHE A 933 -19.95 -10.78 32.38
C PHE A 933 -19.97 -12.14 31.66
N VAL A 934 -18.82 -12.84 31.59
CA VAL A 934 -18.73 -14.17 30.97
C VAL A 934 -19.53 -15.21 31.76
N ILE A 935 -19.45 -15.20 33.10
CA ILE A 935 -20.25 -16.09 33.96
C ILE A 935 -21.74 -15.85 33.70
N SER A 936 -22.20 -14.60 33.71
CA SER A 936 -23.60 -14.27 33.44
C SER A 936 -24.04 -14.70 32.04
N GLN A 937 -23.19 -14.54 31.02
CA GLN A 937 -23.48 -15.02 29.66
C GLN A 937 -23.58 -16.55 29.58
N ILE A 938 -22.71 -17.28 30.27
CA ILE A 938 -22.77 -18.74 30.34
C ILE A 938 -24.04 -19.16 31.07
N SER A 939 -24.32 -18.58 32.25
CA SER A 939 -25.52 -18.87 33.02
C SER A 939 -26.81 -18.61 32.23
N GLN A 940 -26.89 -17.48 31.51
CA GLN A 940 -28.03 -17.15 30.65
C GLN A 940 -28.22 -18.18 29.54
N ASN A 941 -27.15 -18.54 28.82
CA ASN A 941 -27.24 -19.49 27.72
C ASN A 941 -27.55 -20.91 28.22
N SER A 942 -26.99 -21.32 29.37
CA SER A 942 -27.28 -22.61 30.01
C SER A 942 -28.71 -22.70 30.53
N TRP A 943 -29.25 -21.62 31.12
CA TRP A 943 -30.65 -21.54 31.54
C TRP A 943 -31.59 -21.75 30.36
N MET A 944 -31.34 -21.04 29.25
CA MET A 944 -32.12 -21.20 28.02
C MET A 944 -31.99 -22.64 27.50
N ALA A 945 -30.79 -23.20 27.43
CA ALA A 945 -30.58 -24.56 26.94
C ALA A 945 -31.30 -25.63 27.78
N ALA A 946 -31.28 -25.51 29.12
CA ALA A 946 -31.89 -26.49 30.01
C ALA A 946 -33.42 -26.46 30.01
N ASN A 947 -34.02 -25.30 29.76
CA ASN A 947 -35.46 -25.10 29.95
C ASN A 947 -36.26 -24.99 28.65
N VAL A 948 -35.63 -24.85 27.48
CA VAL A 948 -36.36 -24.72 26.20
C VAL A 948 -37.27 -25.92 25.91
N GLU A 949 -36.91 -27.12 26.37
CA GLU A 949 -37.72 -28.34 26.19
C GLU A 949 -38.36 -28.84 27.49
N ASN A 950 -38.26 -28.07 28.58
CA ASN A 950 -38.79 -28.48 29.88
C ASN A 950 -40.31 -28.20 29.94
N PRO A 951 -41.19 -29.22 30.00
CA PRO A 951 -42.64 -29.03 30.03
C PRO A 951 -43.14 -28.32 31.29
N ASN A 952 -42.31 -28.28 32.36
CA ASN A 952 -42.65 -27.65 33.63
C ASN A 952 -42.36 -26.14 33.65
N VAL A 953 -41.71 -25.61 32.61
CA VAL A 953 -41.37 -24.19 32.51
C VAL A 953 -42.24 -23.55 31.43
N SER A 954 -43.08 -22.59 31.83
CA SER A 954 -43.89 -21.85 30.86
C SER A 954 -43.00 -21.03 29.92
N THR A 955 -43.43 -20.80 28.68
CA THR A 955 -42.72 -19.95 27.71
C THR A 955 -42.46 -18.54 28.26
N LEU A 956 -43.34 -18.04 29.14
CA LEU A 956 -43.18 -16.77 29.83
C LEU A 956 -42.05 -16.81 30.87
N GLN A 957 -41.94 -17.89 31.66
CA GLN A 957 -40.85 -18.10 32.63
C GLN A 957 -39.49 -18.33 31.93
N LEU A 958 -39.50 -18.98 30.76
CA LEU A 958 -38.31 -19.13 29.91
C LEU A 958 -37.72 -17.78 29.49
N ILE A 959 -38.60 -16.84 29.10
CA ILE A 959 -38.22 -15.51 28.60
C ILE A 959 -37.87 -14.53 29.73
N MET A 960 -38.64 -14.55 30.83
CA MET A 960 -38.47 -13.57 31.91
C MET A 960 -37.45 -13.98 32.97
N GLY A 961 -37.09 -15.27 33.07
CA GLY A 961 -36.12 -15.78 34.05
C GLY A 961 -36.55 -15.48 35.48
N ASN A 962 -37.36 -16.36 36.09
CA ASN A 962 -37.66 -16.26 37.52
C ASN A 962 -36.51 -16.78 38.38
#